data_AF-A0AAD9LS84-F1
#
_entry.id   AF-A0AAD9LS84-F1
#
_cell.length_a   1.000
_cell.length_b   1.000
_cell.length_c   1.000
_cell.angle_alpha   90.00
_cell.angle_beta   90.00
_cell.angle_gamma   90.00
#
_symmetry.space_group_name_H-M   'P 1'
#
loop_
_entity.id
_entity.type
_entity.pdbx_description
1 polymer ?
#
loop_
_entity_poly.entity_id
_entity_poly.type
_entity_poly.pdbx_seq_one_letter_code
_entity_poly.pdbx_strand_id
1 'polypeptide(L)'
;MALKLLVMTYNVLAQCYIRSTFFPYCKSSELRWKKRSQSLEAVFASSLPVSSDVICLQEVDNYDEFWAGAMKKLGYEGIFVKKMSKKPDGVAVFWNEKKLKVKDSKQVSLDLPVGDETDIDHELRSRASTRGSVGAIVQFEHLETQLEFVVATTHLFWDPMQEDVKLLQSRRMLRTIDEFVSTMNASTPIIFAGDFNSLPDSKVYNFITNKNSFISAYAQYDADGEPKFTNVNGDSEADDGKMVPRFVGTLDYIFYRSPRIRPAALMELMSYEDATKEVALPSTISPSDHLPLLCEFHIQQYRHGYIKCVHSSFSSNKSAKNRAKNSPCNVILLQQLQLISAIATLTMGASTSSPGATAGSAAVEQIFMSAQEKVAFEKIVGETPISREDAAYHTILATSKPLPQLTQSQVELLNREYGETLAQNSLTSGNFRVLLRYVIHALPFSCKVAKMTESELAAFAPGAVAPDRIDGKPQTVDMHLHRALNALFLVRQFTMRFVERTDECSLLAHFNHYPTTEFVGHRTSTTRDSLTIQMDEDHAGKTNSDAFPPEDSSDDLADRFLDALLTALIEFPPSEKTYDLHLEVVNTLLVLLSPVAYPRDHSKQVGDPRTHNPFLHMLMSAALRDGKKAYWASGVVCRLLQNIIEQTQVTGQSSASNSAAISLRTAREMSLIAMSGISDQAYEQEQFSYFTLEGVGSIAASIFRFPWSFIKYFTTREDTASPLADRSVLLLLVLLQSCRDSDSPVTSNPFRGALCGIADGADTDGQNTEIEDPRAHLVQQREGSSSSSADKVELLYSDLFEIVGRHAPYEASHLILYTLLYSNPMMLDSAVTNADMERLLLPLLETLYHARSVEPSRLYMLVIVLLTFTQDSTFVRMAHTQLVVPNVSWYQEHYMLDVSLGSLMMVIFTRLIFRNITHFQDSFIHLNAFAALSNLARSAENIHMYAAQGIVGLIDMLAKNEAKLLTQMQRLKTTDKEESEVLAQKQSAYVEFIRLLLGVVSSSLKAKLLPRNPQLIYSLLHRADTFTALQQHSEFAGHVHNGPVWSTLARFQAVVDAKTSPDDALDADQVLEIIRGECVSLLAASSAGLRTGGASKSKTSVDDDDASYRYEEEADPEQFFVPYIWKLIQEQTPDFCWKIDKITLFVPSGQYR
;
A
#
# COMPACT_ATOMS: atom_id res chain seq x y z
N MET A 1 -11.54 28.04 33.35
CA MET A 1 -12.84 27.98 32.65
C MET A 1 -12.56 27.90 31.16
N ALA A 2 -13.39 27.21 30.37
CA ALA A 2 -13.30 27.25 28.91
C ALA A 2 -14.13 28.45 28.41
N LEU A 3 -13.57 29.24 27.49
CA LEU A 3 -14.32 30.29 26.80
C LEU A 3 -15.27 29.65 25.80
N LYS A 4 -16.54 30.09 25.80
CA LYS A 4 -17.52 29.72 24.77
C LYS A 4 -17.49 30.75 23.66
N LEU A 5 -17.44 30.30 22.41
CA LEU A 5 -17.42 31.15 21.23
C LEU A 5 -18.36 30.58 20.16
N LEU A 6 -19.34 31.36 19.71
CA LEU A 6 -20.28 30.96 18.65
C LEU A 6 -19.85 31.51 17.29
N VAL A 7 -19.59 30.64 16.33
CA VAL A 7 -19.16 31.04 14.97
C VAL A 7 -20.13 30.49 13.93
N MET A 8 -20.59 31.37 13.05
CA MET A 8 -21.54 31.08 11.98
C MET A 8 -20.89 31.26 10.60
N THR A 9 -21.27 30.44 9.63
CA THR A 9 -21.05 30.72 8.20
C THR A 9 -22.34 30.58 7.40
N TYR A 10 -22.55 31.46 6.41
CA TYR A 10 -23.75 31.41 5.57
C TYR A 10 -23.56 32.13 4.22
N ASN A 11 -23.71 31.40 3.11
CA ASN A 11 -23.87 32.00 1.78
C ASN A 11 -25.30 32.54 1.63
N VAL A 12 -25.42 33.86 1.45
CA VAL A 12 -26.72 34.57 1.49
C VAL A 12 -27.37 34.76 0.12
N LEU A 13 -26.80 34.19 -0.94
CA LEU A 13 -27.23 34.30 -2.34
C LEU A 13 -27.29 35.77 -2.82
N ALA A 14 -26.32 36.22 -3.61
CA ALA A 14 -26.29 37.61 -4.06
C ALA A 14 -27.47 37.92 -4.98
N GLN A 15 -28.08 39.10 -4.83
CA GLN A 15 -29.17 39.53 -5.71
C GLN A 15 -28.73 39.55 -7.18
N CYS A 16 -27.45 39.83 -7.44
CA CYS A 16 -26.89 39.86 -8.79
C CYS A 16 -26.82 38.49 -9.51
N TYR A 17 -27.05 37.37 -8.81
CA TYR A 17 -27.12 36.02 -9.39
C TYR A 17 -28.57 35.52 -9.57
N ILE A 18 -29.53 36.16 -8.92
CA ILE A 18 -30.95 35.79 -9.01
C ILE A 18 -31.48 36.12 -10.41
N ARG A 19 -31.82 35.06 -11.16
CA ARG A 19 -32.56 35.10 -12.42
C ARG A 19 -33.78 34.20 -12.27
N SER A 20 -34.95 34.66 -12.75
CA SER A 20 -36.19 33.87 -12.67
C SER A 20 -36.08 32.49 -13.35
N THR A 21 -35.17 32.35 -14.31
CA THR A 21 -34.89 31.08 -15.01
C THR A 21 -34.04 30.10 -14.21
N PHE A 22 -33.31 30.55 -13.18
CA PHE A 22 -32.49 29.68 -12.32
C PHE A 22 -33.25 29.15 -11.11
N PHE A 23 -34.32 29.85 -10.73
CA PHE A 23 -35.18 29.48 -9.60
C PHE A 23 -36.66 29.47 -10.03
N PRO A 24 -37.04 28.68 -11.05
CA PRO A 24 -38.40 28.71 -11.62
C PRO A 24 -39.47 28.19 -10.65
N TYR A 25 -39.08 27.35 -9.70
CA TYR A 25 -39.93 26.81 -8.63
C TYR A 25 -40.24 27.82 -7.52
N CYS A 26 -39.35 28.80 -7.31
CA CYS A 26 -39.51 29.80 -6.27
C CYS A 26 -40.41 30.94 -6.75
N LYS A 27 -41.37 31.35 -5.91
CA LYS A 27 -42.26 32.49 -6.22
C LYS A 27 -41.41 33.75 -6.43
N SER A 28 -41.62 34.42 -7.57
CA SER A 28 -40.84 35.61 -7.93
C SER A 28 -40.98 36.77 -6.92
N SER A 29 -41.99 36.78 -6.05
CA SER A 29 -42.11 37.74 -4.94
C SER A 29 -41.05 37.53 -3.87
N GLU A 30 -40.66 36.29 -3.58
CA GLU A 30 -39.65 35.94 -2.57
C GLU A 30 -38.25 36.27 -3.05
N LEU A 31 -37.98 36.11 -4.35
CA LEU A 31 -36.69 36.37 -4.99
C LEU A 31 -36.34 37.86 -5.13
N ARG A 32 -37.32 38.76 -4.93
CA ARG A 32 -37.11 40.20 -5.02
C ARG A 32 -36.37 40.69 -3.79
N TRP A 33 -35.27 41.43 -4.01
CA TRP A 33 -34.43 42.00 -2.95
C TRP A 33 -35.22 42.60 -1.79
N LYS A 34 -36.25 43.41 -2.06
CA LYS A 34 -37.09 44.05 -1.04
C LYS A 34 -37.69 43.07 -0.03
N LYS A 35 -38.13 41.89 -0.48
CA LYS A 35 -38.71 40.86 0.40
C LYS A 35 -37.62 39.97 0.98
N ARG A 36 -36.69 39.53 0.14
CA ARG A 36 -35.57 38.66 0.54
C ARG A 36 -34.68 39.29 1.62
N SER A 37 -34.38 40.58 1.52
CA SER A 37 -33.59 41.30 2.52
C SER A 37 -34.27 41.35 3.89
N GLN A 38 -35.61 41.47 3.93
CA GLN A 38 -36.38 41.38 5.18
C GLN A 38 -36.30 39.97 5.77
N SER A 39 -36.42 38.94 4.94
CA SER A 39 -36.26 37.55 5.37
C SER A 39 -34.83 37.28 5.88
N LEU A 40 -33.80 37.80 5.20
CA LEU A 40 -32.41 37.70 5.64
C LEU A 40 -32.19 38.41 6.98
N GLU A 41 -32.71 39.64 7.16
CA GLU A 41 -32.65 40.34 8.45
C GLU A 41 -33.33 39.54 9.57
N ALA A 42 -34.48 38.90 9.27
CA ALA A 42 -35.19 38.05 10.23
C ALA A 42 -34.40 36.79 10.63
N VAL A 43 -33.59 36.22 9.72
CA VAL A 43 -32.71 35.08 10.04
C VAL A 43 -31.80 35.43 11.22
N PHE A 44 -31.11 36.57 11.15
CA PHE A 44 -30.16 37.00 12.19
C PHE A 44 -30.85 37.60 13.42
N ALA A 45 -32.03 38.21 13.26
CA ALA A 45 -32.73 38.86 14.37
C ALA A 45 -33.52 37.88 15.26
N SER A 46 -34.10 36.83 14.68
CA SER A 46 -35.09 36.01 15.38
C SER A 46 -35.10 34.51 15.04
N SER A 47 -34.59 34.09 13.88
CA SER A 47 -34.68 32.68 13.49
C SER A 47 -33.55 31.80 14.02
N LEU A 48 -32.42 32.39 14.43
CA LEU A 48 -31.31 31.66 15.02
C LEU A 48 -31.58 31.36 16.51
N PRO A 49 -31.22 30.16 17.01
CA PRO A 49 -31.48 29.76 18.40
C PRO A 49 -30.68 30.60 19.40
N VAL A 50 -29.51 31.11 19.01
CA VAL A 50 -28.63 31.94 19.83
C VAL A 50 -27.92 32.97 18.94
N SER A 51 -27.66 34.17 19.45
CA SER A 51 -26.85 35.18 18.77
C SER A 51 -25.39 34.74 18.64
N SER A 52 -24.88 34.67 17.41
CA SER A 52 -23.49 34.31 17.10
C SER A 52 -22.51 35.38 17.59
N ASP A 53 -21.27 35.01 17.92
CA ASP A 53 -20.22 35.97 18.28
C ASP A 53 -19.47 36.46 17.04
N VAL A 54 -19.25 35.57 16.06
CA VAL A 54 -18.68 35.87 14.74
C VAL A 54 -19.56 35.27 13.64
N ILE A 55 -19.80 36.02 12.57
CA ILE A 55 -20.61 35.61 11.42
C ILE A 55 -19.82 35.85 10.14
N CYS A 56 -19.55 34.78 9.39
CA CYS A 56 -18.90 34.79 8.09
C CYS A 56 -19.97 34.67 7.00
N LEU A 57 -20.10 35.67 6.13
CA LEU A 57 -21.07 35.66 5.03
C LEU A 57 -20.38 35.63 3.66
N GLN A 58 -20.96 34.87 2.73
CA GLN A 58 -20.53 34.80 1.33
C GLN A 58 -21.65 35.30 0.42
N GLU A 59 -21.29 35.76 -0.79
CA GLU A 59 -22.23 36.37 -1.75
C GLU A 59 -22.94 37.62 -1.23
N VAL A 60 -22.22 38.43 -0.46
CA VAL A 60 -22.74 39.67 0.10
C VAL A 60 -22.70 40.77 -0.97
N ASP A 61 -23.85 41.17 -1.52
CA ASP A 61 -24.02 42.41 -2.26
C ASP A 61 -24.81 43.47 -1.44
N ASN A 62 -24.89 44.71 -1.95
CA ASN A 62 -25.54 45.83 -1.27
C ASN A 62 -25.04 46.06 0.18
N TYR A 63 -23.74 45.87 0.43
CA TYR A 63 -23.15 45.95 1.77
C TYR A 63 -23.42 47.29 2.46
N ASP A 64 -23.06 48.41 1.82
CA ASP A 64 -23.21 49.75 2.40
C ASP A 64 -24.67 50.17 2.57
N GLU A 65 -25.55 49.72 1.66
CA GLU A 65 -26.95 50.10 1.61
C GLU A 65 -27.82 49.33 2.61
N PHE A 66 -27.48 48.06 2.88
CA PHE A 66 -28.28 47.15 3.70
C PHE A 66 -27.48 46.53 4.83
N TRP A 67 -26.48 45.69 4.52
CA TRP A 67 -25.83 44.84 5.53
C TRP A 67 -25.16 45.62 6.66
N ALA A 68 -24.41 46.67 6.33
CA ALA A 68 -23.73 47.51 7.32
C ALA A 68 -24.71 48.13 8.31
N GLY A 69 -25.86 48.61 7.82
CA GLY A 69 -26.91 49.19 8.67
C GLY A 69 -27.71 48.15 9.45
N ALA A 70 -28.09 47.04 8.82
CA ALA A 70 -28.88 45.97 9.44
C ALA A 70 -28.10 45.27 10.56
N MET A 71 -26.86 44.84 10.29
CA MET A 71 -26.02 44.15 11.27
C MET A 71 -25.63 45.06 12.43
N LYS A 72 -25.39 46.36 12.17
CA LYS A 72 -25.13 47.35 13.22
C LYS A 72 -26.30 47.54 14.18
N LYS A 73 -27.54 47.51 13.68
CA LYS A 73 -28.74 47.54 14.55
C LYS A 73 -28.83 46.31 15.45
N LEU A 74 -28.33 45.17 14.98
CA LEU A 74 -28.24 43.92 15.75
C LEU A 74 -27.03 43.88 16.71
N GLY A 75 -26.18 44.92 16.72
CA GLY A 75 -25.02 45.02 17.60
C GLY A 75 -23.75 44.38 17.05
N TYR A 76 -23.66 44.20 15.74
CA TYR A 76 -22.47 43.70 15.06
C TYR A 76 -21.72 44.81 14.33
N GLU A 77 -20.40 44.76 14.39
CA GLU A 77 -19.51 45.48 13.49
C GLU A 77 -18.99 44.50 12.43
N GLY A 78 -18.59 44.97 11.27
CA GLY A 78 -18.15 44.08 10.20
C GLY A 78 -17.20 44.70 9.19
N ILE A 79 -16.44 43.82 8.54
CA ILE A 79 -15.63 44.14 7.35
C ILE A 79 -16.18 43.43 6.13
N PHE A 80 -16.02 44.05 4.97
CA PHE A 80 -16.43 43.50 3.67
C PHE A 80 -15.26 43.52 2.70
N VAL A 81 -15.06 42.40 2.02
CA VAL A 81 -14.08 42.23 0.96
C VAL A 81 -14.83 41.90 -0.32
N LYS A 82 -14.91 42.89 -1.20
CA LYS A 82 -15.57 42.77 -2.50
C LYS A 82 -14.75 41.89 -3.45
N LYS A 83 -15.40 41.02 -4.24
CA LYS A 83 -14.73 40.28 -5.32
C LYS A 83 -14.09 41.26 -6.32
N MET A 84 -12.97 40.85 -6.91
CA MET A 84 -12.26 41.65 -7.93
C MET A 84 -12.92 41.56 -9.32
N SER A 85 -14.04 40.85 -9.43
CA SER A 85 -14.80 40.69 -10.67
C SER A 85 -15.74 41.88 -10.94
N LYS A 86 -16.42 41.87 -12.10
CA LYS A 86 -17.46 42.86 -12.41
C LYS A 86 -18.70 42.76 -11.51
N LYS A 87 -18.87 41.66 -10.78
CA LYS A 87 -20.02 41.45 -9.90
C LYS A 87 -19.84 42.21 -8.58
N PRO A 88 -20.92 42.73 -8.00
CA PRO A 88 -20.83 43.57 -6.80
C PRO A 88 -20.63 42.78 -5.50
N ASP A 89 -20.72 41.45 -5.53
CA ASP A 89 -20.70 40.58 -4.36
C ASP A 89 -19.29 40.38 -3.78
N GLY A 90 -19.25 39.85 -2.56
CA GLY A 90 -18.01 39.59 -1.81
C GLY A 90 -18.22 38.71 -0.61
N VAL A 91 -17.25 38.72 0.30
CA VAL A 91 -17.33 38.07 1.62
C VAL A 91 -17.34 39.11 2.72
N ALA A 92 -18.05 38.85 3.82
CA ALA A 92 -18.08 39.71 4.99
C ALA A 92 -17.83 38.92 6.28
N VAL A 93 -17.18 39.56 7.25
CA VAL A 93 -17.03 39.03 8.60
C VAL A 93 -17.63 40.05 9.57
N PHE A 94 -18.66 39.63 10.31
CA PHE A 94 -19.29 40.42 11.35
C PHE A 94 -18.95 39.85 12.74
N TRP A 95 -18.79 40.70 13.74
CA TRP A 95 -18.52 40.29 15.12
C TRP A 95 -19.28 41.14 16.14
N ASN A 96 -19.56 40.54 17.29
CA ASN A 96 -20.21 41.23 18.40
C ASN A 96 -19.21 42.16 19.12
N GLU A 97 -19.32 43.46 18.90
CA GLU A 97 -18.43 44.49 19.46
C GLU A 97 -18.39 44.51 21.00
N LYS A 98 -19.42 43.98 21.65
CA LYS A 98 -19.49 43.92 23.13
C LYS A 98 -18.65 42.79 23.71
N LYS A 99 -18.29 41.79 22.90
CA LYS A 99 -17.51 40.62 23.32
C LYS A 99 -16.13 40.57 22.68
N LEU A 100 -15.99 41.08 21.46
CA LEU A 100 -14.80 40.90 20.63
C LEU A 100 -14.24 42.24 20.18
N LYS A 101 -12.92 42.34 20.21
CA LYS A 101 -12.15 43.45 19.64
C LYS A 101 -11.27 42.94 18.52
N VAL A 102 -11.28 43.59 17.37
CA VAL A 102 -10.36 43.28 16.27
C VAL A 102 -8.96 43.83 16.61
N LYS A 103 -7.94 42.98 16.49
CA LYS A 103 -6.52 43.38 16.62
C LYS A 103 -5.88 43.66 15.27
N ASP A 104 -6.11 42.77 14.32
CA ASP A 104 -5.57 42.86 12.97
C ASP A 104 -6.50 42.17 11.98
N SER A 105 -6.42 42.55 10.71
CA SER A 105 -7.20 41.94 9.64
C SER A 105 -6.47 42.00 8.31
N LYS A 106 -6.63 40.97 7.49
CA LYS A 106 -6.02 40.87 6.15
C LYS A 106 -7.09 40.52 5.13
N GLN A 107 -7.20 41.36 4.09
CA GLN A 107 -7.99 41.05 2.90
C GLN A 107 -7.14 40.21 1.96
N VAL A 108 -7.72 39.16 1.37
CA VAL A 108 -7.01 38.19 0.55
C VAL A 108 -7.61 38.16 -0.85
N SER A 109 -6.77 38.38 -1.86
CA SER A 109 -7.12 38.13 -3.26
C SER A 109 -6.56 36.77 -3.66
N LEU A 110 -7.44 35.83 -4.01
CA LEU A 110 -7.03 34.48 -4.41
C LEU A 110 -6.57 34.42 -5.87
N ASP A 111 -6.73 35.52 -6.60
CA ASP A 111 -6.19 35.65 -7.97
C ASP A 111 -4.68 35.88 -7.97
N LEU A 112 -4.13 36.41 -6.88
CA LEU A 112 -2.70 36.73 -6.78
C LEU A 112 -1.92 35.54 -6.21
N PRO A 113 -0.73 35.22 -6.76
CA PRO A 113 0.12 34.17 -6.22
C PRO A 113 0.63 34.52 -4.82
N VAL A 114 0.77 33.51 -3.95
CA VAL A 114 1.26 33.67 -2.57
C VAL A 114 2.49 32.78 -2.35
N GLY A 115 3.62 33.43 -2.08
CA GLY A 115 4.92 32.77 -1.96
C GLY A 115 5.49 32.31 -3.30
N ASP A 116 6.36 31.29 -3.26
CA ASP A 116 6.84 30.64 -4.47
C ASP A 116 5.77 29.68 -5.02
N GLU A 117 5.39 29.89 -6.28
CA GLU A 117 4.45 29.06 -7.03
C GLU A 117 5.09 28.54 -8.32
N THR A 118 6.42 28.57 -8.47
CA THR A 118 7.13 28.08 -9.67
C THR A 118 6.82 26.61 -10.01
N ASP A 119 6.39 25.83 -9.02
CA ASP A 119 5.87 24.46 -9.15
C ASP A 119 4.47 24.37 -9.79
N ILE A 120 3.73 25.47 -9.82
CA ILE A 120 2.38 25.56 -10.37
C ILE A 120 2.43 25.86 -11.86
N ASP A 121 1.81 25.00 -12.66
CA ASP A 121 1.65 25.17 -14.10
C ASP A 121 1.06 26.54 -14.48
N HIS A 122 1.60 27.13 -15.56
CA HIS A 122 1.25 28.47 -15.98
C HIS A 122 -0.23 28.59 -16.42
N GLU A 123 -0.81 27.54 -17.02
CA GLU A 123 -2.22 27.53 -17.43
C GLU A 123 -3.15 27.53 -16.21
N LEU A 124 -2.86 26.70 -15.21
CA LEU A 124 -3.61 26.70 -13.94
C LEU A 124 -3.49 28.06 -13.23
N ARG A 125 -2.29 28.62 -13.17
CA ARG A 125 -2.07 29.96 -12.59
C ARG A 125 -2.89 31.02 -13.31
N SER A 126 -2.88 31.02 -14.63
CA SER A 126 -3.66 31.96 -15.46
C SER A 126 -5.18 31.81 -15.25
N ARG A 127 -5.69 30.57 -15.22
CA ARG A 127 -7.11 30.30 -14.93
C ARG A 127 -7.50 30.75 -13.53
N ALA A 128 -6.66 30.50 -12.52
CA ALA A 128 -6.94 30.93 -11.14
C ALA A 128 -6.88 32.45 -10.97
N SER A 129 -5.99 33.14 -11.68
CA SER A 129 -5.79 34.59 -11.61
C SER A 129 -6.88 35.45 -12.26
N THR A 130 -7.92 34.86 -12.83
CA THR A 130 -8.99 35.58 -13.54
C THR A 130 -10.39 35.37 -12.93
N ARG A 131 -10.49 34.79 -11.74
CA ARG A 131 -11.78 34.39 -11.14
C ARG A 131 -12.39 35.46 -10.23
N GLY A 132 -11.57 36.33 -9.64
CA GLY A 132 -12.02 37.38 -8.74
C GLY A 132 -12.39 36.87 -7.35
N SER A 133 -12.02 35.63 -6.99
CA SER A 133 -12.31 35.04 -5.68
C SER A 133 -11.49 35.72 -4.58
N VAL A 134 -12.10 35.90 -3.41
CA VAL A 134 -11.52 36.66 -2.30
C VAL A 134 -11.76 35.96 -0.98
N GLY A 135 -10.94 36.32 0.01
CA GLY A 135 -11.08 35.90 1.40
C GLY A 135 -10.80 37.04 2.38
N ALA A 136 -11.11 36.81 3.64
CA ALA A 136 -10.82 37.71 4.74
C ALA A 136 -10.27 36.92 5.93
N ILE A 137 -9.29 37.48 6.63
CA ILE A 137 -8.72 36.93 7.86
C ILE A 137 -8.80 38.02 8.92
N VAL A 138 -9.33 37.69 10.11
CA VAL A 138 -9.49 38.63 11.21
C VAL A 138 -9.00 38.01 12.51
N GLN A 139 -8.11 38.72 13.19
CA GLN A 139 -7.66 38.39 14.54
C GLN A 139 -8.56 39.10 15.56
N PHE A 140 -9.13 38.32 16.47
CA PHE A 140 -9.96 38.81 17.55
C PHE A 140 -9.27 38.63 18.90
N GLU A 141 -9.56 39.57 19.80
CA GLU A 141 -9.33 39.46 21.24
C GLU A 141 -10.67 39.48 21.95
N HIS A 142 -10.95 38.46 22.75
CA HIS A 142 -12.14 38.42 23.58
C HIS A 142 -11.99 39.39 24.77
N LEU A 143 -12.91 40.35 24.90
CA LEU A 143 -12.80 41.49 25.82
C LEU A 143 -12.76 41.08 27.30
N GLU A 144 -13.48 40.03 27.70
CA GLU A 144 -13.50 39.59 29.10
C GLU A 144 -12.29 38.72 29.45
N THR A 145 -11.89 37.83 28.54
CA THR A 145 -10.88 36.79 28.83
C THR A 145 -9.50 37.12 28.28
N GLN A 146 -9.38 38.18 27.47
CA GLN A 146 -8.16 38.58 26.76
C GLN A 146 -7.57 37.45 25.90
N LEU A 147 -8.44 36.52 25.44
CA LEU A 147 -8.02 35.38 24.63
C LEU A 147 -8.02 35.79 23.17
N GLU A 148 -6.93 35.49 22.47
CA GLU A 148 -6.80 35.76 21.04
C GLU A 148 -7.12 34.52 20.21
N PHE A 149 -7.82 34.73 19.09
CA PHE A 149 -8.11 33.71 18.09
C PHE A 149 -8.26 34.35 16.71
N VAL A 150 -8.16 33.55 15.66
CA VAL A 150 -8.26 34.00 14.27
C VAL A 150 -9.46 33.35 13.59
N VAL A 151 -10.24 34.15 12.86
CA VAL A 151 -11.31 33.66 11.98
C VAL A 151 -11.01 34.08 10.55
N ALA A 152 -11.06 33.12 9.63
CA ALA A 152 -10.92 33.32 8.21
C ALA A 152 -12.20 32.92 7.47
N THR A 153 -12.51 33.62 6.38
CA THR A 153 -13.58 33.25 5.45
C THR A 153 -13.18 33.36 4.00
N THR A 154 -13.75 32.51 3.15
CA THR A 154 -13.58 32.56 1.69
C THR A 154 -14.85 32.19 0.94
N HIS A 155 -14.88 32.51 -0.36
CA HIS A 155 -15.82 31.93 -1.33
C HIS A 155 -15.01 31.48 -2.56
N LEU A 156 -14.78 30.17 -2.66
CA LEU A 156 -14.00 29.57 -3.76
C LEU A 156 -14.77 29.58 -5.08
N PHE A 157 -14.05 29.36 -6.19
CA PHE A 157 -14.67 29.31 -7.50
C PHE A 157 -15.74 28.22 -7.60
N TRP A 158 -16.84 28.48 -8.32
CA TRP A 158 -18.04 27.62 -8.27
C TRP A 158 -17.98 26.42 -9.21
N ASP A 159 -17.35 26.56 -10.39
CA ASP A 159 -17.39 25.56 -11.48
C ASP A 159 -16.95 24.16 -11.01
N PRO A 160 -17.83 23.14 -11.03
CA PRO A 160 -17.50 21.78 -10.62
C PRO A 160 -16.33 21.16 -11.39
N MET A 161 -16.11 21.57 -12.64
CA MET A 161 -15.04 21.03 -13.50
C MET A 161 -13.65 21.59 -13.19
N GLN A 162 -13.55 22.63 -12.37
CA GLN A 162 -12.29 23.33 -12.06
C GLN A 162 -11.90 23.16 -10.59
N GLU A 163 -11.91 21.90 -10.11
CA GLU A 163 -11.46 21.54 -8.76
C GLU A 163 -10.00 21.97 -8.51
N ASP A 164 -9.14 21.94 -9.54
CA ASP A 164 -7.75 22.38 -9.47
C ASP A 164 -7.60 23.88 -9.16
N VAL A 165 -8.46 24.72 -9.71
CA VAL A 165 -8.53 26.16 -9.39
C VAL A 165 -8.95 26.34 -7.93
N LYS A 166 -9.98 25.62 -7.46
CA LYS A 166 -10.43 25.67 -6.06
C LYS A 166 -9.32 25.21 -5.11
N LEU A 167 -8.55 24.19 -5.50
CA LEU A 167 -7.41 23.68 -4.73
C LEU A 167 -6.26 24.71 -4.65
N LEU A 168 -5.90 25.35 -5.78
CA LEU A 168 -4.89 26.42 -5.77
C LEU A 168 -5.35 27.63 -4.95
N GLN A 169 -6.62 28.02 -5.06
CA GLN A 169 -7.22 29.07 -4.24
C GLN A 169 -7.19 28.72 -2.74
N SER A 170 -7.44 27.46 -2.39
CA SER A 170 -7.32 26.95 -1.02
C SER A 170 -5.87 26.99 -0.52
N ARG A 171 -4.89 26.59 -1.35
CA ARG A 171 -3.45 26.69 -1.05
C ARG A 171 -3.03 28.13 -0.80
N ARG A 172 -3.48 29.08 -1.63
CA ARG A 172 -3.21 30.52 -1.43
C ARG A 172 -3.83 31.05 -0.14
N MET A 173 -5.07 30.67 0.17
CA MET A 173 -5.74 31.08 1.40
C MET A 173 -5.03 30.54 2.65
N LEU A 174 -4.72 29.24 2.68
CA LEU A 174 -4.03 28.61 3.82
C LEU A 174 -2.62 29.17 4.03
N ARG A 175 -1.84 29.36 2.96
CA ARG A 175 -0.54 30.07 3.05
C ARG A 175 -0.67 31.47 3.63
N THR A 176 -1.71 32.20 3.21
CA THR A 176 -1.95 33.55 3.72
C THR A 176 -2.34 33.54 5.20
N ILE A 177 -3.11 32.53 5.64
CA ILE A 177 -3.43 32.29 7.06
C ILE A 177 -2.15 31.99 7.83
N ASP A 178 -1.30 31.08 7.34
CA ASP A 178 -0.04 30.69 7.99
C ASP A 178 0.93 31.86 8.11
N GLU A 179 1.10 32.66 7.05
CA GLU A 179 1.87 33.91 7.08
C GLU A 179 1.32 34.89 8.11
N PHE A 180 -0.01 35.03 8.20
CA PHE A 180 -0.66 35.95 9.13
C PHE A 180 -0.47 35.52 10.59
N VAL A 181 -0.57 34.22 10.88
CA VAL A 181 -0.40 33.69 12.25
C VAL A 181 1.05 33.41 12.63
N SER A 182 1.99 33.47 11.68
CA SER A 182 3.43 33.19 11.92
C SER A 182 4.05 34.06 13.01
N THR A 183 3.50 35.26 13.22
CA THR A 183 3.94 36.21 14.26
C THR A 183 3.24 36.02 15.61
N MET A 184 2.25 35.13 15.67
CA MET A 184 1.43 34.85 16.84
C MET A 184 1.93 33.61 17.61
N ASN A 185 1.33 33.34 18.77
CA ASN A 185 1.63 32.12 19.51
C ASN A 185 1.19 30.89 18.71
N ALA A 186 2.04 29.86 18.62
CA ALA A 186 1.75 28.62 17.88
C ALA A 186 0.50 27.85 18.35
N SER A 187 -0.07 28.17 19.52
CA SER A 187 -1.31 27.56 20.02
C SER A 187 -2.57 28.39 19.79
N THR A 188 -2.46 29.54 19.10
CA THR A 188 -3.59 30.44 18.81
C THR A 188 -4.66 29.67 18.03
N PRO A 189 -5.91 29.61 18.51
CA PRO A 189 -6.99 28.95 17.78
C PRO A 189 -7.29 29.63 16.45
N ILE A 190 -7.41 28.83 15.39
CA ILE A 190 -7.74 29.30 14.05
C ILE A 190 -9.03 28.62 13.61
N ILE A 191 -9.98 29.40 13.10
CA ILE A 191 -11.24 28.94 12.54
C ILE A 191 -11.29 29.41 11.08
N PHE A 192 -11.55 28.50 10.14
CA PHE A 192 -11.65 28.82 8.72
C PHE A 192 -12.99 28.33 8.20
N ALA A 193 -13.90 29.26 7.90
CA ALA A 193 -15.26 28.96 7.52
C ALA A 193 -15.60 29.52 6.13
N GLY A 194 -16.61 29.01 5.45
CA GLY A 194 -17.07 29.61 4.20
C GLY A 194 -17.69 28.64 3.22
N ASP A 195 -17.91 29.14 2.01
CA ASP A 195 -18.37 28.37 0.87
C ASP A 195 -17.15 27.94 0.03
N PHE A 196 -16.88 26.64 0.05
CA PHE A 196 -15.73 26.06 -0.63
C PHE A 196 -16.11 25.53 -2.02
N ASN A 197 -17.39 25.51 -2.39
CA ASN A 197 -17.89 24.91 -3.63
C ASN A 197 -17.32 23.50 -3.88
N SER A 198 -17.14 22.73 -2.81
CA SER A 198 -16.40 21.47 -2.78
C SER A 198 -17.06 20.48 -1.83
N LEU A 199 -17.33 19.26 -2.30
CA LEU A 199 -17.96 18.19 -1.51
C LEU A 199 -16.97 17.59 -0.46
N PRO A 200 -17.46 16.85 0.56
CA PRO A 200 -16.59 16.28 1.61
C PRO A 200 -15.54 15.28 1.08
N ASP A 201 -15.78 14.68 -0.08
CA ASP A 201 -14.86 13.76 -0.78
C ASP A 201 -13.92 14.47 -1.78
N SER A 202 -13.99 15.80 -1.89
CA SER A 202 -13.18 16.59 -2.83
C SER A 202 -11.73 16.76 -2.36
N LYS A 203 -10.84 17.04 -3.32
CA LYS A 203 -9.42 17.35 -3.05
C LYS A 203 -9.24 18.59 -2.20
N VAL A 204 -10.15 19.56 -2.31
CA VAL A 204 -10.12 20.78 -1.50
C VAL A 204 -10.36 20.46 -0.04
N TYR A 205 -11.38 19.65 0.27
CA TYR A 205 -11.68 19.22 1.63
C TYR A 205 -10.51 18.45 2.22
N ASN A 206 -10.01 17.43 1.51
CA ASN A 206 -8.86 16.61 1.91
C ASN A 206 -7.56 17.44 2.08
N PHE A 207 -7.31 18.42 1.20
CA PHE A 207 -6.17 19.32 1.32
C PHE A 207 -6.23 20.19 2.58
N ILE A 208 -7.42 20.69 2.94
CA ILE A 208 -7.60 21.48 4.17
C ILE A 208 -7.45 20.57 5.40
N THR A 209 -8.06 19.39 5.40
CA THR A 209 -8.09 18.51 6.58
C THR A 209 -6.80 17.71 6.79
N ASN A 210 -6.44 16.84 5.85
CA ASN A 210 -5.34 15.90 6.01
C ASN A 210 -3.97 16.54 5.80
N LYS A 211 -3.83 17.45 4.81
CA LYS A 211 -2.53 18.07 4.50
C LYS A 211 -2.20 19.30 5.34
N ASN A 212 -3.21 20.01 5.87
CA ASN A 212 -3.01 21.25 6.64
C ASN A 212 -3.54 21.18 8.09
N SER A 213 -3.90 19.99 8.56
CA SER A 213 -4.28 19.69 9.94
C SER A 213 -5.47 20.49 10.48
N PHE A 214 -6.39 20.89 9.60
CA PHE A 214 -7.69 21.41 10.03
C PHE A 214 -8.67 20.25 10.28
N ILE A 215 -9.63 20.48 11.15
CA ILE A 215 -10.71 19.53 11.45
C ILE A 215 -12.03 20.24 11.17
N SER A 216 -12.95 19.61 10.45
CA SER A 216 -14.29 20.16 10.27
C SER A 216 -15.10 20.01 11.56
N ALA A 217 -15.77 21.08 11.98
CA ALA A 217 -16.65 21.05 13.16
C ALA A 217 -17.86 20.12 12.98
N TYR A 218 -18.28 19.90 11.73
CA TYR A 218 -19.45 19.09 11.36
C TYR A 218 -19.09 17.67 10.92
N ALA A 219 -17.82 17.26 11.01
CA ALA A 219 -17.33 15.95 10.56
C ALA A 219 -17.99 14.72 11.23
N GLN A 220 -18.74 14.92 12.33
CA GLN A 220 -19.45 13.87 13.08
C GLN A 220 -20.93 14.26 13.27
N TYR A 221 -21.50 15.06 12.37
CA TYR A 221 -22.88 15.52 12.48
C TYR A 221 -23.87 14.38 12.21
N ASP A 222 -23.66 13.61 11.14
CA ASP A 222 -24.43 12.42 10.79
C ASP A 222 -23.62 11.14 11.08
N ALA A 223 -24.29 9.98 11.11
CA ALA A 223 -23.63 8.68 11.32
C ALA A 223 -22.54 8.38 10.27
N ASP A 224 -22.70 8.96 9.07
CA ASP A 224 -21.80 8.82 7.93
C ASP A 224 -20.78 10.00 7.82
N GLY A 225 -20.81 10.98 8.74
CA GLY A 225 -19.85 12.09 8.80
C GLY A 225 -20.44 13.50 8.72
N GLU A 226 -20.01 14.29 7.73
CA GLU A 226 -20.56 15.63 7.40
C GLU A 226 -22.07 15.59 7.16
N PRO A 227 -22.81 16.72 7.30
CA PRO A 227 -24.23 16.75 6.94
C PRO A 227 -24.42 16.34 5.49
N LYS A 228 -25.56 15.70 5.18
CA LYS A 228 -25.88 15.28 3.80
C LYS A 228 -25.93 16.43 2.80
N PHE A 229 -26.35 17.63 3.24
CA PHE A 229 -26.38 18.80 2.39
C PHE A 229 -26.30 20.11 3.18
N THR A 230 -25.70 21.12 2.55
CA THR A 230 -25.78 22.53 2.95
C THR A 230 -26.32 23.40 1.82
N ASN A 231 -26.34 22.91 0.58
CA ASN A 231 -26.92 23.54 -0.59
C ASN A 231 -27.94 22.60 -1.27
N VAL A 232 -29.09 23.16 -1.66
CA VAL A 232 -30.14 22.46 -2.42
C VAL A 232 -30.66 23.42 -3.48
N ASN A 233 -30.29 23.22 -4.75
CA ASN A 233 -30.63 24.16 -5.81
C ASN A 233 -30.96 23.52 -7.17
N GLY A 234 -31.49 24.37 -8.07
CA GLY A 234 -32.00 24.00 -9.39
C GLY A 234 -33.19 23.04 -9.39
N ASP A 235 -33.76 22.81 -10.57
CA ASP A 235 -34.86 21.87 -10.83
C ASP A 235 -34.50 20.88 -11.94
N SER A 236 -34.99 19.64 -11.79
CA SER A 236 -34.91 18.59 -12.79
C SER A 236 -36.16 17.73 -12.74
N GLU A 237 -36.57 17.17 -13.86
CA GLU A 237 -37.67 16.21 -13.93
C GLU A 237 -37.12 14.80 -13.67
N ALA A 238 -37.74 14.07 -12.73
CA ALA A 238 -37.41 12.68 -12.44
C ALA A 238 -38.21 11.72 -13.36
N ASP A 239 -37.81 10.44 -13.41
CA ASP A 239 -38.44 9.42 -14.26
C ASP A 239 -39.95 9.21 -13.97
N ASP A 240 -40.42 9.61 -12.79
CA ASP A 240 -41.84 9.57 -12.38
C ASP A 240 -42.62 10.85 -12.73
N GLY A 241 -42.00 11.80 -13.43
CA GLY A 241 -42.57 13.10 -13.84
C GLY A 241 -42.62 14.15 -12.72
N LYS A 242 -42.05 13.88 -11.53
CA LYS A 242 -41.97 14.88 -10.46
C LYS A 242 -40.75 15.77 -10.62
N MET A 243 -40.91 17.04 -10.24
CA MET A 243 -39.80 18.00 -10.16
C MET A 243 -39.02 17.77 -8.87
N VAL A 244 -37.71 17.59 -9.00
CA VAL A 244 -36.75 17.35 -7.92
C VAL A 244 -35.59 18.37 -8.01
N PRO A 245 -34.81 18.60 -6.93
CA PRO A 245 -33.61 19.42 -7.01
C PRO A 245 -32.65 18.91 -8.08
N ARG A 246 -31.98 19.83 -8.78
CA ARG A 246 -30.89 19.47 -9.70
C ARG A 246 -29.59 19.13 -8.98
N PHE A 247 -29.33 19.82 -7.86
CA PHE A 247 -28.14 19.63 -7.07
C PHE A 247 -28.48 19.66 -5.57
N VAL A 248 -27.85 18.74 -4.84
CA VAL A 248 -27.94 18.58 -3.38
C VAL A 248 -26.56 18.18 -2.91
N GLY A 249 -25.97 18.93 -1.98
CA GLY A 249 -24.64 18.60 -1.46
C GLY A 249 -24.14 19.54 -0.38
N THR A 250 -23.04 19.16 0.25
CA THR A 250 -22.37 19.93 1.32
C THR A 250 -21.21 20.69 0.73
N LEU A 251 -21.32 22.02 0.71
CA LEU A 251 -20.35 22.93 0.11
C LEU A 251 -19.77 23.93 1.13
N ASP A 252 -20.47 24.11 2.24
CA ASP A 252 -20.15 25.06 3.30
C ASP A 252 -19.54 24.33 4.49
N TYR A 253 -18.47 24.88 5.07
CA TYR A 253 -17.76 24.25 6.19
C TYR A 253 -17.34 25.25 7.27
N ILE A 254 -17.17 24.76 8.50
CA ILE A 254 -16.47 25.46 9.59
C ILE A 254 -15.30 24.58 10.03
N PHE A 255 -14.11 24.87 9.50
CA PHE A 255 -12.88 24.19 9.90
C PHE A 255 -12.23 24.87 11.10
N TYR A 256 -11.49 24.12 11.91
CA TYR A 256 -10.68 24.67 12.99
C TYR A 256 -9.34 23.96 13.13
N ARG A 257 -8.34 24.68 13.67
CA ARG A 257 -6.98 24.19 13.92
C ARG A 257 -6.45 24.75 15.24
N SER A 258 -6.32 23.90 16.26
CA SER A 258 -5.56 24.07 17.51
C SER A 258 -5.97 22.97 18.51
N PRO A 259 -5.06 22.44 19.35
CA PRO A 259 -5.42 21.47 20.40
C PRO A 259 -6.28 22.09 21.52
N ARG A 260 -6.47 23.41 21.52
CA ARG A 260 -7.18 24.14 22.58
C ARG A 260 -8.63 24.44 22.28
N ILE A 261 -9.06 24.24 21.04
CA ILE A 261 -10.42 24.52 20.57
C ILE A 261 -11.08 23.20 20.18
N ARG A 262 -12.34 23.03 20.57
CA ARG A 262 -13.16 21.88 20.18
C ARG A 262 -14.61 22.31 19.98
N PRO A 263 -15.36 21.72 19.05
CA PRO A 263 -16.79 21.92 18.94
C PRO A 263 -17.47 21.36 20.20
N ALA A 264 -18.47 22.06 20.70
CA ALA A 264 -19.24 21.71 21.89
C ALA A 264 -20.73 21.52 21.59
N ALA A 265 -21.28 22.30 20.64
CA ALA A 265 -22.62 22.13 20.12
C ALA A 265 -22.68 22.60 18.66
N LEU A 266 -23.52 21.93 17.86
CA LEU A 266 -23.77 22.25 16.46
C LEU A 266 -25.26 22.60 16.31
N MET A 267 -25.57 23.55 15.43
CA MET A 267 -26.96 23.85 15.08
C MET A 267 -27.53 22.76 14.18
N GLU A 268 -28.74 22.32 14.50
CA GLU A 268 -29.49 21.36 13.69
C GLU A 268 -29.93 22.00 12.36
N LEU A 269 -29.70 21.28 11.27
CA LEU A 269 -30.00 21.71 9.91
C LEU A 269 -31.42 21.35 9.48
N MET A 270 -31.97 22.09 8.52
CA MET A 270 -33.28 21.85 7.93
C MET A 270 -33.35 20.44 7.32
N SER A 271 -34.50 19.76 7.50
CA SER A 271 -34.73 18.44 6.92
C SER A 271 -34.79 18.49 5.38
N TYR A 272 -34.44 17.39 4.71
CA TYR A 272 -34.54 17.30 3.25
C TYR A 272 -35.98 17.51 2.76
N GLU A 273 -36.96 17.00 3.50
CA GLU A 273 -38.39 17.14 3.18
C GLU A 273 -38.84 18.61 3.19
N ASP A 274 -38.38 19.39 4.17
CA ASP A 274 -38.68 20.81 4.23
C ASP A 274 -37.95 21.59 3.13
N ALA A 275 -36.68 21.27 2.88
CA ALA A 275 -35.86 21.93 1.86
C ALA A 275 -36.39 21.70 0.43
N THR A 276 -37.03 20.56 0.18
CA THR A 276 -37.57 20.17 -1.13
C THR A 276 -39.08 20.36 -1.28
N LYS A 277 -39.73 20.92 -0.25
CA LYS A 277 -41.18 21.17 -0.24
C LYS A 277 -41.66 22.04 -1.41
N GLU A 278 -40.82 22.98 -1.85
CA GLU A 278 -41.02 23.80 -3.06
C GLU A 278 -39.99 23.45 -4.15
N VAL A 279 -39.74 22.15 -4.34
CA VAL A 279 -38.68 21.58 -5.20
C VAL A 279 -37.28 21.76 -4.62
N ALA A 280 -36.81 22.99 -4.42
CA ALA A 280 -35.48 23.30 -3.89
C ALA A 280 -35.47 24.67 -3.19
N LEU A 281 -34.29 25.15 -2.79
CA LEU A 281 -34.09 26.46 -2.18
C LEU A 281 -33.51 27.47 -3.22
N PRO A 282 -33.72 28.80 -3.06
CA PRO A 282 -34.52 29.46 -2.04
C PRO A 282 -36.02 29.20 -2.26
N SER A 283 -36.80 29.39 -1.20
CA SER A 283 -38.23 29.07 -1.17
C SER A 283 -38.98 30.07 -0.27
N THR A 284 -40.27 29.85 -0.03
CA THR A 284 -40.99 30.67 0.95
C THR A 284 -40.48 30.53 2.40
N ILE A 285 -39.73 29.46 2.70
CA ILE A 285 -39.21 29.18 4.05
C ILE A 285 -37.72 29.55 4.22
N SER A 286 -36.95 29.64 3.14
CA SER A 286 -35.53 30.02 3.19
C SER A 286 -35.18 31.09 2.14
N PRO A 287 -34.50 32.19 2.50
CA PRO A 287 -34.14 33.25 1.57
C PRO A 287 -32.88 32.99 0.72
N SER A 288 -32.17 31.88 0.95
CA SER A 288 -30.97 31.46 0.22
C SER A 288 -31.11 30.01 -0.24
N ASP A 289 -30.35 29.61 -1.26
CA ASP A 289 -30.20 28.22 -1.69
C ASP A 289 -29.23 27.40 -0.81
N HIS A 290 -28.51 28.08 0.09
CA HIS A 290 -27.69 27.47 1.13
C HIS A 290 -28.39 27.48 2.50
N LEU A 291 -27.91 26.63 3.40
CA LEU A 291 -28.26 26.58 4.82
C LEU A 291 -27.18 27.24 5.68
N PRO A 292 -27.55 27.98 6.74
CA PRO A 292 -26.59 28.50 7.70
C PRO A 292 -25.97 27.38 8.54
N LEU A 293 -24.66 27.45 8.81
CA LEU A 293 -23.97 26.60 9.78
C LEU A 293 -23.57 27.40 11.01
N LEU A 294 -23.73 26.83 12.20
CA LEU A 294 -23.41 27.48 13.48
C LEU A 294 -22.81 26.48 14.46
N CYS A 295 -21.61 26.78 14.97
CA CYS A 295 -20.89 25.96 15.93
C CYS A 295 -20.59 26.75 17.22
N GLU A 296 -20.89 26.18 18.38
CA GLU A 296 -20.35 26.61 19.68
C GLU A 296 -19.00 25.92 19.91
N PHE A 297 -17.92 26.70 19.95
CA PHE A 297 -16.59 26.24 20.32
C PHE A 297 -16.29 26.45 21.79
N HIS A 298 -15.61 25.48 22.41
CA HIS A 298 -15.00 25.62 23.73
C HIS A 298 -13.49 25.78 23.59
N ILE A 299 -12.97 26.94 24.01
CA ILE A 299 -11.54 27.25 23.97
C ILE A 299 -10.96 27.18 25.38
N GLN A 300 -9.98 26.29 25.60
CA GLN A 300 -9.29 26.15 26.87
C GLN A 300 -8.35 27.34 27.13
N GLN A 301 -8.47 27.99 28.29
CA GLN A 301 -7.55 29.06 28.73
C GLN A 301 -6.22 28.50 29.23
N TYR A 302 -5.13 29.26 29.04
CA TYR A 302 -3.84 28.98 29.66
C TYR A 302 -3.97 29.05 31.19
N ARG A 303 -3.65 27.97 31.91
CA ARG A 303 -3.37 28.07 33.34
C ARG A 303 -2.03 28.79 33.53
N HIS A 304 -2.07 30.06 33.90
CA HIS A 304 -0.89 30.80 34.35
C HIS A 304 -0.36 30.20 35.65
N GLY A 305 0.61 29.30 35.57
CA GLY A 305 1.48 28.96 36.69
C GLY A 305 2.51 30.07 36.88
N TYR A 306 2.25 31.01 37.77
CA TYR A 306 3.21 32.03 38.18
C TYR A 306 4.32 31.38 39.04
N ILE A 307 5.58 31.42 38.58
CA ILE A 307 6.74 31.44 39.49
C ILE A 307 7.14 32.90 39.66
N LYS A 308 6.81 33.45 40.83
CA LYS A 308 7.18 34.80 41.26
C LYS A 308 8.61 34.75 41.80
N CYS A 309 9.60 35.21 41.03
CA CYS A 309 10.96 35.34 41.52
C CYS A 309 11.09 36.64 42.33
N VAL A 310 11.40 36.51 43.62
CA VAL A 310 11.71 37.63 44.52
C VAL A 310 13.15 38.05 44.24
N HIS A 311 13.37 39.30 43.83
CA HIS A 311 14.70 39.90 43.78
C HIS A 311 15.02 40.59 45.12
N SER A 312 16.07 40.12 45.80
CA SER A 312 16.87 40.95 46.70
C SER A 312 18.09 41.46 45.92
N SER A 313 17.94 42.70 45.43
CA SER A 313 18.96 43.75 45.25
C SER A 313 20.44 43.41 45.47
N PHE A 314 21.29 43.72 44.49
CA PHE A 314 22.40 44.69 44.64
C PHE A 314 22.89 45.24 43.29
N SER A 315 22.57 46.52 43.05
CA SER A 315 23.35 47.64 42.45
C SER A 315 24.82 47.35 42.07
N SER A 316 25.45 47.84 40.98
CA SER A 316 25.38 49.16 40.30
C SER A 316 26.21 49.20 38.99
N ASN A 317 25.75 50.05 38.05
CA ASN A 317 26.47 50.83 37.00
C ASN A 317 27.35 50.11 35.95
N LYS A 318 27.48 50.52 34.68
CA LYS A 318 26.79 51.38 33.67
C LYS A 318 27.86 51.60 32.58
N SER A 319 27.61 51.28 31.30
CA SER A 319 28.04 52.02 30.09
C SER A 319 28.12 51.11 28.85
N ALA A 320 27.62 51.62 27.73
CA ALA A 320 27.38 50.91 26.47
C ALA A 320 28.39 51.30 25.36
N LYS A 321 28.80 50.34 24.51
CA LYS A 321 28.79 50.41 23.03
C LYS A 321 29.58 49.27 22.38
N ASN A 322 28.90 48.60 21.44
CA ASN A 322 29.37 47.98 20.20
C ASN A 322 30.39 46.83 20.23
N ARG A 323 30.17 46.00 19.21
CA ARG A 323 31.06 45.01 18.58
C ARG A 323 31.10 43.63 19.24
N ALA A 324 30.35 42.77 18.57
CA ALA A 324 30.93 41.74 17.71
C ALA A 324 31.83 40.71 18.39
N LYS A 325 31.37 39.47 18.18
CA LYS A 325 32.12 38.22 18.09
C LYS A 325 32.39 37.49 19.41
N ASN A 326 31.88 36.27 19.36
CA ASN A 326 32.33 35.03 20.00
C ASN A 326 31.80 34.83 21.41
N SER A 327 30.73 34.04 21.56
CA SER A 327 30.71 32.56 21.64
C SER A 327 31.09 32.11 23.05
N PRO A 328 30.44 31.07 23.63
CA PRO A 328 30.10 29.80 22.99
C PRO A 328 28.58 29.51 23.07
N CYS A 329 27.92 29.02 22.02
CA CYS A 329 27.73 27.57 21.79
C CYS A 329 27.63 26.82 23.13
N ASN A 330 26.48 26.39 23.60
CA ASN A 330 25.67 25.32 23.01
C ASN A 330 24.44 25.17 23.90
N VAL A 331 23.37 24.60 23.36
CA VAL A 331 22.11 24.28 24.07
C VAL A 331 21.14 25.47 24.17
N ILE A 332 20.64 25.90 23.01
CA ILE A 332 19.23 25.80 22.58
C ILE A 332 19.25 25.97 21.04
N LEU A 333 20.11 25.12 20.46
CA LEU A 333 20.18 24.76 19.04
C LEU A 333 20.13 23.22 18.92
N LEU A 334 19.43 22.57 19.84
CA LEU A 334 19.42 21.11 19.98
C LEU A 334 18.01 20.53 20.19
N GLN A 335 16.97 21.24 19.74
CA GLN A 335 15.60 20.72 19.76
C GLN A 335 14.76 21.07 18.51
N GLN A 336 15.39 21.63 17.47
CA GLN A 336 14.78 21.77 16.13
C GLN A 336 15.70 21.25 14.99
N LEU A 337 16.71 20.46 15.34
CA LEU A 337 17.52 19.65 14.42
C LEU A 337 17.45 18.14 14.74
N GLN A 338 16.36 17.69 15.38
CA GLN A 338 16.13 16.26 15.68
C GLN A 338 15.07 15.59 14.78
N LEU A 339 14.59 16.28 13.74
CA LEU A 339 13.71 15.67 12.73
C LEU A 339 14.35 15.53 11.33
N ILE A 340 15.57 16.07 11.13
CA ILE A 340 16.32 15.94 9.87
C ILE A 340 17.62 15.11 10.06
N SER A 341 18.03 14.80 11.29
CA SER A 341 19.15 13.88 11.59
C SER A 341 18.72 12.41 11.72
N ALA A 342 17.42 12.11 11.66
CA ALA A 342 16.91 10.74 11.77
C ALA A 342 17.13 9.88 10.51
N ILE A 343 17.62 10.47 9.42
CA ILE A 343 17.83 9.77 8.13
C ILE A 343 19.33 9.62 7.77
N ALA A 344 20.27 10.22 8.51
CA ALA A 344 21.67 10.32 8.05
C ALA A 344 22.78 9.79 8.99
N THR A 345 22.50 9.06 10.08
CA THR A 345 23.59 8.50 10.91
C THR A 345 23.27 7.10 11.40
N LEU A 346 23.07 6.25 10.41
CA LEU A 346 23.12 4.79 10.47
C LEU A 346 24.56 4.31 10.17
N THR A 347 25.57 5.13 10.49
CA THR A 347 26.99 4.75 10.39
C THR A 347 27.79 5.36 11.54
N MET A 348 28.59 4.51 12.19
CA MET A 348 29.69 4.81 13.14
C MET A 348 29.33 4.93 14.65
N GLY A 349 29.37 3.78 15.33
CA GLY A 349 30.41 3.45 16.31
C GLY A 349 30.64 4.30 17.58
N ALA A 350 30.54 3.60 18.72
CA ALA A 350 31.40 3.70 19.91
C ALA A 350 31.03 4.65 21.08
N SER A 351 30.51 4.01 22.13
CA SER A 351 31.15 3.88 23.46
C SER A 351 31.01 4.98 24.55
N THR A 352 30.66 4.48 25.73
CA THR A 352 30.91 4.99 27.11
C THR A 352 30.10 6.17 27.67
N SER A 353 29.21 5.83 28.62
CA SER A 353 29.31 6.13 30.07
C SER A 353 27.99 6.60 30.71
N SER A 354 27.59 5.84 31.73
CA SER A 354 26.52 6.05 32.72
C SER A 354 26.77 7.29 33.60
N PRO A 355 25.75 7.96 34.21
CA PRO A 355 24.98 7.38 35.34
C PRO A 355 23.51 7.84 35.52
N GLY A 356 22.73 7.07 36.29
CA GLY A 356 21.59 7.61 37.07
C GLY A 356 20.31 6.78 37.09
N ALA A 357 20.32 5.67 37.84
CA ALA A 357 19.14 4.87 38.17
C ALA A 357 18.13 5.68 39.02
N THR A 358 16.84 5.68 38.64
CA THR A 358 15.66 5.79 39.55
C THR A 358 14.29 5.82 38.84
N ALA A 359 14.20 5.73 37.50
CA ALA A 359 12.91 5.79 36.78
C ALA A 359 12.33 4.44 36.29
N GLY A 360 13.02 3.31 36.52
CA GLY A 360 12.67 2.00 35.92
C GLY A 360 11.55 1.21 36.60
N SER A 361 11.08 1.57 37.80
CA SER A 361 10.23 0.67 38.59
C SER A 361 8.75 0.59 38.14
N ALA A 362 8.21 1.61 37.48
CA ALA A 362 6.77 1.68 37.15
C ALA A 362 6.42 1.14 35.76
N ALA A 363 7.40 0.98 34.86
CA ALA A 363 7.17 0.50 33.51
C ALA A 363 7.08 -1.04 33.42
N VAL A 364 7.84 -1.75 34.27
CA VAL A 364 7.99 -3.22 34.22
C VAL A 364 6.79 -3.96 34.82
N GLU A 365 6.03 -3.33 35.72
CA GLU A 365 4.77 -3.87 36.26
C GLU A 365 3.68 -4.06 35.18
N GLN A 366 3.89 -3.54 33.96
CA GLN A 366 2.96 -3.72 32.84
C GLN A 366 3.20 -5.02 32.05
N ILE A 367 4.37 -5.67 32.15
CA ILE A 367 4.69 -6.89 31.35
C ILE A 367 4.31 -8.16 32.12
N PHE A 368 4.67 -8.23 33.39
CA PHE A 368 4.43 -9.39 34.26
C PHE A 368 3.32 -9.06 35.25
N MET A 369 2.37 -9.99 35.43
CA MET A 369 1.21 -9.80 36.30
C MET A 369 1.56 -9.94 37.78
N SER A 370 2.70 -10.56 38.10
CA SER A 370 3.20 -10.69 39.46
C SER A 370 4.68 -10.35 39.61
N ALA A 371 5.06 -9.87 40.80
CA ALA A 371 6.47 -9.66 41.14
C ALA A 371 7.28 -10.98 41.13
N GLN A 372 6.62 -12.11 41.35
CA GLN A 372 7.24 -13.44 41.28
C GLN A 372 7.61 -13.83 39.85
N GLU A 373 6.73 -13.56 38.88
CA GLU A 373 7.03 -13.72 37.45
C GLU A 373 8.22 -12.85 37.05
N LYS A 374 8.22 -11.56 37.41
CA LYS A 374 9.36 -10.68 37.10
C LYS A 374 10.70 -11.24 37.61
N VAL A 375 10.75 -11.64 38.88
CA VAL A 375 11.98 -12.21 39.49
C VAL A 375 12.40 -13.51 38.80
N ALA A 376 11.43 -14.36 38.43
CA ALA A 376 11.69 -15.58 37.69
C ALA A 376 12.28 -15.29 36.29
N PHE A 377 11.73 -14.31 35.57
CA PHE A 377 12.27 -13.88 34.27
C PHE A 377 13.70 -13.33 34.40
N GLU A 378 13.93 -12.41 35.35
CA GLU A 378 15.25 -11.81 35.62
C GLU A 378 16.29 -12.89 35.95
N LYS A 379 15.89 -13.94 36.67
CA LYS A 379 16.74 -15.08 36.98
C LYS A 379 17.08 -15.94 35.76
N ILE A 380 16.15 -16.12 34.81
CA ILE A 380 16.39 -16.85 33.56
C ILE A 380 17.34 -16.07 32.64
N VAL A 381 17.11 -14.76 32.48
CA VAL A 381 17.93 -13.92 31.60
C VAL A 381 19.29 -13.59 32.21
N GLY A 382 19.44 -13.65 33.54
CA GLY A 382 20.67 -13.32 34.25
C GLY A 382 21.90 -14.16 33.87
N GLU A 383 23.05 -13.69 34.37
CA GLU A 383 24.38 -14.24 34.07
C GLU A 383 24.71 -15.52 34.84
N THR A 384 23.90 -15.90 35.84
CA THR A 384 24.11 -17.11 36.64
C THR A 384 23.44 -18.32 36.00
N PRO A 385 24.17 -19.44 35.79
CA PRO A 385 23.56 -20.71 35.38
C PRO A 385 22.53 -21.19 36.39
N ILE A 386 21.35 -21.60 35.93
CA ILE A 386 20.29 -22.18 36.77
C ILE A 386 19.95 -23.60 36.33
N SER A 387 19.61 -24.46 37.30
CA SER A 387 19.25 -25.85 37.01
C SER A 387 17.93 -25.92 36.25
N ARG A 388 17.75 -26.97 35.44
CA ARG A 388 16.49 -27.21 34.72
C ARG A 388 15.30 -27.41 35.66
N GLU A 389 15.52 -27.87 36.89
CA GLU A 389 14.49 -28.08 37.93
C GLU A 389 14.15 -26.81 38.71
N ASP A 390 14.78 -25.68 38.41
CA ASP A 390 14.52 -24.43 39.11
C ASP A 390 13.09 -23.94 38.88
N ALA A 391 12.44 -23.49 39.96
CA ALA A 391 11.06 -23.02 39.92
C ALA A 391 10.86 -21.80 39.00
N ALA A 392 11.92 -21.07 38.66
CA ALA A 392 11.86 -19.92 37.76
C ALA A 392 11.31 -20.28 36.36
N TYR A 393 11.76 -21.38 35.77
CA TYR A 393 11.27 -21.83 34.46
C TYR A 393 9.77 -22.14 34.51
N HIS A 394 9.33 -22.91 35.51
CA HIS A 394 7.92 -23.24 35.67
C HIS A 394 7.05 -22.01 35.93
N THR A 395 7.52 -21.06 36.74
CA THR A 395 6.79 -19.82 37.06
C THR A 395 6.53 -19.00 35.80
N ILE A 396 7.53 -18.85 34.92
CA ILE A 396 7.38 -18.09 33.67
C ILE A 396 6.54 -18.83 32.64
N LEU A 397 6.78 -20.14 32.45
CA LEU A 397 6.07 -20.90 31.43
C LEU A 397 4.58 -21.10 31.77
N ALA A 398 4.21 -21.06 33.05
CA ALA A 398 2.83 -21.19 33.54
C ALA A 398 2.08 -19.86 33.72
N THR A 399 2.64 -18.73 33.27
CA THR A 399 2.01 -17.40 33.39
C THR A 399 0.60 -17.39 32.82
N SER A 400 -0.37 -16.82 33.54
CA SER A 400 -1.80 -16.90 33.15
C SER A 400 -2.14 -16.25 31.81
N LYS A 401 -1.40 -15.21 31.39
CA LYS A 401 -1.49 -14.60 30.06
C LYS A 401 -0.36 -15.15 29.17
N PRO A 402 -0.64 -15.73 28.00
CA PRO A 402 0.40 -16.15 27.06
C PRO A 402 1.32 -14.98 26.66
N LEU A 403 2.63 -15.21 26.67
CA LEU A 403 3.63 -14.20 26.30
C LEU A 403 3.49 -13.68 24.85
N PRO A 404 3.05 -14.47 23.85
CA PRO A 404 2.76 -13.95 22.51
C PRO A 404 1.64 -12.88 22.45
N GLN A 405 0.84 -12.74 23.51
CA GLN A 405 -0.22 -11.72 23.61
C GLN A 405 0.27 -10.40 24.24
N LEU A 406 1.58 -10.23 24.42
CA LEU A 406 2.16 -8.94 24.75
C LEU A 406 1.93 -7.95 23.60
N THR A 407 1.53 -6.72 23.94
CA THR A 407 1.39 -5.63 22.98
C THR A 407 2.76 -5.24 22.40
N GLN A 408 2.78 -4.62 21.23
CA GLN A 408 4.02 -4.14 20.61
C GLN A 408 4.86 -3.27 21.57
N SER A 409 4.24 -2.33 22.29
CA SER A 409 4.93 -1.51 23.29
C SER A 409 5.53 -2.29 24.45
N GLN A 410 4.92 -3.40 24.86
CA GLN A 410 5.44 -4.27 25.92
C GLN A 410 6.66 -5.07 25.45
N VAL A 411 6.65 -5.55 24.20
CA VAL A 411 7.81 -6.23 23.60
C VAL A 411 8.97 -5.26 23.39
N GLU A 412 8.69 -4.05 22.91
CA GLU A 412 9.70 -2.98 22.79
C GLU A 412 10.31 -2.60 24.15
N LEU A 413 9.50 -2.53 25.20
CA LEU A 413 9.97 -2.28 26.56
C LEU A 413 10.87 -3.41 27.07
N LEU A 414 10.45 -4.68 26.87
CA LEU A 414 11.24 -5.86 27.23
C LEU A 414 12.60 -5.84 26.53
N ASN A 415 12.60 -5.52 25.23
CA ASN A 415 13.82 -5.43 24.43
C ASN A 415 14.72 -4.28 24.88
N ARG A 416 14.16 -3.13 25.27
CA ARG A 416 14.91 -1.98 25.77
C ARG A 416 15.60 -2.27 27.10
N GLU A 417 14.94 -3.02 27.99
CA GLU A 417 15.46 -3.27 29.34
C GLU A 417 16.39 -4.49 29.41
N TYR A 418 16.07 -5.57 28.68
CA TYR A 418 16.77 -6.84 28.80
C TYR A 418 17.50 -7.28 27.52
N GLY A 419 17.43 -6.50 26.43
CA GLY A 419 17.97 -6.90 25.11
C GLY A 419 19.47 -7.25 25.12
N GLU A 420 20.29 -6.51 25.85
CA GLU A 420 21.73 -6.81 25.98
C GLU A 420 21.97 -8.10 26.78
N THR A 421 21.24 -8.26 27.89
CA THR A 421 21.31 -9.43 28.76
C THR A 421 20.87 -10.70 28.02
N LEU A 422 19.79 -10.62 27.24
CA LEU A 422 19.31 -11.70 26.37
C LEU A 422 20.40 -12.13 25.38
N ALA A 423 21.07 -11.17 24.74
CA ALA A 423 22.10 -11.45 23.74
C ALA A 423 23.35 -12.16 24.32
N GLN A 424 23.67 -11.95 25.59
CA GLN A 424 24.84 -12.54 26.26
C GLN A 424 24.54 -13.82 27.02
N ASN A 425 23.27 -14.12 27.31
CA ASN A 425 22.84 -15.20 28.20
C ASN A 425 23.42 -16.56 27.84
N SER A 426 23.33 -17.00 26.58
CA SER A 426 23.78 -18.34 26.23
C SER A 426 25.29 -18.54 26.34
N LEU A 427 26.08 -17.48 26.16
CA LEU A 427 27.55 -17.53 26.24
C LEU A 427 28.06 -17.41 27.69
N THR A 428 27.24 -16.89 28.59
CA THR A 428 27.60 -16.61 30.00
C THR A 428 26.96 -17.61 30.97
N SER A 429 25.64 -17.72 30.97
CA SER A 429 24.87 -18.55 31.91
C SER A 429 24.46 -19.89 31.32
N GLY A 430 24.25 -19.98 30.00
CA GLY A 430 23.74 -21.17 29.32
C GLY A 430 22.24 -21.45 29.54
N ASN A 431 21.52 -20.53 30.19
CA ASN A 431 20.10 -20.68 30.53
C ASN A 431 19.20 -20.81 29.28
N PHE A 432 19.57 -20.14 28.17
CA PHE A 432 18.94 -20.31 26.86
C PHE A 432 18.88 -21.78 26.41
N ARG A 433 19.97 -22.55 26.58
CA ARG A 433 20.01 -23.95 26.14
C ARG A 433 19.13 -24.87 26.97
N VAL A 434 18.80 -24.47 28.20
CA VAL A 434 17.81 -25.17 29.03
C VAL A 434 16.41 -24.96 28.46
N LEU A 435 16.06 -23.73 28.07
CA LEU A 435 14.80 -23.44 27.36
C LEU A 435 14.74 -24.19 26.02
N LEU A 436 15.84 -24.23 25.27
CA LEU A 436 15.93 -24.93 23.99
C LEU A 436 15.64 -26.44 24.15
N ARG A 437 16.27 -27.10 25.13
CA ARG A 437 16.01 -28.50 25.46
C ARG A 437 14.55 -28.74 25.88
N TYR A 438 13.95 -27.80 26.61
CA TYR A 438 12.53 -27.87 26.95
C TYR A 438 11.66 -27.87 25.68
N VAL A 439 11.90 -26.94 24.75
CA VAL A 439 11.12 -26.84 23.50
C VAL A 439 11.28 -28.07 22.63
N ILE A 440 12.50 -28.60 22.46
CA ILE A 440 12.79 -29.82 21.67
C ILE A 440 11.87 -30.98 22.07
N HIS A 441 11.60 -31.15 23.37
CA HIS A 441 10.73 -32.21 23.86
C HIS A 441 9.26 -31.81 23.96
N ALA A 442 8.98 -30.58 24.42
CA ALA A 442 7.62 -30.14 24.72
C ALA A 442 6.81 -29.84 23.46
N LEU A 443 7.42 -29.33 22.39
CA LEU A 443 6.71 -28.89 21.19
C LEU A 443 6.04 -30.05 20.42
N PRO A 444 6.77 -31.08 19.94
CA PRO A 444 6.13 -32.21 19.26
C PRO A 444 5.15 -32.97 20.16
N PHE A 445 5.48 -33.11 21.45
CA PHE A 445 4.59 -33.73 22.43
C PHE A 445 3.27 -32.96 22.55
N SER A 446 3.33 -31.63 22.67
CA SER A 446 2.13 -30.78 22.81
C SER A 446 1.25 -30.83 21.57
N CYS A 447 1.84 -30.81 20.36
CA CYS A 447 1.10 -30.99 19.11
C CYS A 447 0.40 -32.36 19.04
N LYS A 448 1.08 -33.43 19.49
CA LYS A 448 0.55 -34.79 19.50
C LYS A 448 -0.62 -34.97 20.47
N VAL A 449 -0.52 -34.42 21.67
CA VAL A 449 -1.56 -34.54 22.70
C VAL A 449 -2.73 -33.57 22.51
N ALA A 450 -2.60 -32.56 21.63
CA ALA A 450 -3.65 -31.57 21.37
C ALA A 450 -5.00 -32.17 20.94
N LYS A 451 -4.96 -33.33 20.28
CA LYS A 451 -6.14 -34.08 19.82
C LYS A 451 -6.66 -35.11 20.83
N MET A 452 -5.95 -35.32 21.95
CA MET A 452 -6.32 -36.29 22.98
C MET A 452 -7.28 -35.69 24.01
N THR A 453 -8.18 -36.51 24.55
CA THR A 453 -8.96 -36.21 25.76
C THR A 453 -8.09 -36.32 27.01
N GLU A 454 -8.51 -35.71 28.13
CA GLU A 454 -7.78 -35.82 29.40
C GLU A 454 -7.61 -37.27 29.87
N SER A 455 -8.60 -38.13 29.60
CA SER A 455 -8.54 -39.58 29.86
C SER A 455 -7.53 -40.30 28.97
N GLU A 456 -7.43 -39.92 27.69
CA GLU A 456 -6.45 -40.50 26.77
C GLU A 456 -5.04 -40.04 27.09
N LEU A 457 -4.85 -38.78 27.50
CA LEU A 457 -3.57 -38.27 27.98
C LEU A 457 -3.10 -39.02 29.25
N ALA A 458 -4.02 -39.26 30.20
CA ALA A 458 -3.71 -40.02 31.41
C ALA A 458 -3.30 -41.48 31.11
N ALA A 459 -3.85 -42.08 30.05
CA ALA A 459 -3.48 -43.41 29.59
C ALA A 459 -2.16 -43.42 28.80
N PHE A 460 -1.95 -42.42 27.93
CA PHE A 460 -0.80 -42.31 27.05
C PHE A 460 0.49 -41.89 27.77
N ALA A 461 0.37 -40.94 28.71
CA ALA A 461 1.49 -40.43 29.51
C ALA A 461 1.03 -40.16 30.96
N PRO A 462 1.00 -41.20 31.82
CA PRO A 462 0.47 -41.08 33.20
C PRO A 462 1.17 -40.00 34.03
N GLY A 463 2.47 -39.75 33.78
CA GLY A 463 3.24 -38.70 34.43
C GLY A 463 2.93 -37.28 33.95
N ALA A 464 2.28 -37.13 32.78
CA ALA A 464 1.92 -35.84 32.19
C ALA A 464 0.59 -35.27 32.73
N VAL A 465 -0.11 -36.03 33.59
CA VAL A 465 -1.34 -35.62 34.31
C VAL A 465 -1.08 -35.51 35.83
N ALA A 466 0.16 -35.74 36.26
CA ALA A 466 0.56 -35.59 37.66
C ALA A 466 0.28 -34.16 38.16
N PRO A 467 0.03 -33.97 39.47
CA PRO A 467 -0.14 -32.64 40.03
C PRO A 467 1.08 -31.76 39.72
N ASP A 468 0.82 -30.53 39.31
CA ASP A 468 1.89 -29.57 39.07
C ASP A 468 2.69 -29.34 40.35
N ARG A 469 4.01 -29.26 40.21
CA ARG A 469 4.92 -29.11 41.35
C ARG A 469 4.77 -27.77 42.07
N ILE A 470 4.17 -26.77 41.42
CA ILE A 470 4.02 -25.41 41.98
C ILE A 470 2.64 -25.19 42.59
N ASP A 471 1.56 -25.53 41.89
CA ASP A 471 0.19 -25.23 42.34
C ASP A 471 -0.63 -26.46 42.76
N GLY A 472 -0.09 -27.66 42.58
CA GLY A 472 -0.71 -28.93 42.96
C GLY A 472 -1.92 -29.33 42.12
N LYS A 473 -2.21 -28.63 41.01
CA LYS A 473 -3.35 -28.94 40.13
C LYS A 473 -2.96 -29.97 39.06
N PRO A 474 -3.87 -30.84 38.62
CA PRO A 474 -3.59 -31.79 37.55
C PRO A 474 -3.24 -31.04 36.26
N GLN A 475 -2.22 -31.52 35.54
CA GLN A 475 -1.82 -30.90 34.28
C GLN A 475 -2.80 -31.26 33.16
N THR A 476 -3.30 -30.24 32.45
CA THR A 476 -4.24 -30.39 31.32
C THR A 476 -3.51 -30.26 29.97
N VAL A 477 -4.16 -30.71 28.89
CA VAL A 477 -3.66 -30.55 27.50
C VAL A 477 -3.38 -29.08 27.19
N ASP A 478 -4.28 -28.18 27.57
CA ASP A 478 -4.13 -26.74 27.35
C ASP A 478 -2.92 -26.17 28.09
N MET A 479 -2.59 -26.69 29.27
CA MET A 479 -1.41 -26.25 30.00
C MET A 479 -0.10 -26.68 29.34
N HIS A 480 -0.06 -27.87 28.71
CA HIS A 480 1.11 -28.31 27.92
C HIS A 480 1.31 -27.42 26.69
N LEU A 481 0.24 -27.16 25.93
CA LEU A 481 0.24 -26.25 24.77
C LEU A 481 0.73 -24.85 25.17
N HIS A 482 0.17 -24.30 26.24
CA HIS A 482 0.50 -22.97 26.75
C HIS A 482 1.96 -22.83 27.17
N ARG A 483 2.52 -23.83 27.87
CA ARG A 483 3.93 -23.82 28.28
C ARG A 483 4.88 -23.95 27.10
N ALA A 484 4.55 -24.82 26.13
CA ALA A 484 5.33 -24.97 24.91
C ALA A 484 5.36 -23.66 24.11
N LEU A 485 4.21 -22.99 23.99
CA LEU A 485 4.08 -21.69 23.33
C LEU A 485 4.93 -20.60 24.00
N ASN A 486 4.84 -20.45 25.32
CA ASN A 486 5.65 -19.47 26.07
C ASN A 486 7.15 -19.74 25.96
N ALA A 487 7.55 -21.02 26.01
CA ALA A 487 8.95 -21.41 25.87
C ALA A 487 9.48 -21.08 24.47
N LEU A 488 8.72 -21.41 23.42
CA LEU A 488 9.08 -21.13 22.04
C LEU A 488 9.16 -19.62 21.77
N PHE A 489 8.22 -18.84 22.31
CA PHE A 489 8.27 -17.37 22.24
C PHE A 489 9.54 -16.80 22.85
N LEU A 490 9.91 -17.24 24.05
CA LEU A 490 11.17 -16.81 24.67
C LEU A 490 12.37 -17.21 23.81
N VAL A 491 12.42 -18.45 23.31
CA VAL A 491 13.49 -18.91 22.42
C VAL A 491 13.60 -18.02 21.18
N ARG A 492 12.49 -17.62 20.56
CA ARG A 492 12.49 -16.65 19.44
C ARG A 492 13.04 -15.29 19.86
N GLN A 493 12.62 -14.74 21.02
CA GLN A 493 13.14 -13.45 21.52
C GLN A 493 14.66 -13.48 21.74
N PHE A 494 15.19 -14.55 22.37
CA PHE A 494 16.64 -14.75 22.51
C PHE A 494 17.33 -14.84 21.15
N THR A 495 16.81 -15.69 20.26
CA THR A 495 17.38 -15.92 18.92
C THR A 495 17.45 -14.62 18.13
N MET A 496 16.40 -13.81 18.16
CA MET A 496 16.36 -12.51 17.50
C MET A 496 17.52 -11.60 17.97
N ARG A 497 17.81 -11.59 19.28
CA ARG A 497 18.94 -10.81 19.82
C ARG A 497 20.30 -11.40 19.46
N PHE A 498 20.40 -12.72 19.27
CA PHE A 498 21.62 -13.36 18.77
C PHE A 498 21.87 -13.02 17.30
N VAL A 499 20.83 -13.00 16.46
CA VAL A 499 20.95 -12.61 15.05
C VAL A 499 21.51 -11.20 14.91
N GLU A 500 21.04 -10.26 15.74
CA GLU A 500 21.50 -8.86 15.78
C GLU A 500 22.97 -8.66 16.22
N ARG A 501 23.65 -9.72 16.67
CA ARG A 501 25.07 -9.73 17.09
C ARG A 501 25.89 -10.83 16.39
N THR A 502 25.43 -11.29 15.24
CA THR A 502 26.12 -12.33 14.45
C THR A 502 27.51 -11.91 13.96
N ASP A 503 27.84 -10.63 13.98
CA ASP A 503 29.18 -10.09 13.75
C ASP A 503 30.18 -10.45 14.87
N GLU A 504 29.71 -10.65 16.09
CA GLU A 504 30.53 -10.94 17.27
C GLU A 504 30.65 -12.46 17.55
N CYS A 505 29.59 -13.23 17.32
CA CYS A 505 29.55 -14.66 17.55
C CYS A 505 28.71 -15.37 16.48
N SER A 506 29.10 -16.59 16.08
CA SER A 506 28.27 -17.39 15.18
C SER A 506 26.95 -17.75 15.86
N LEU A 507 25.82 -17.59 15.16
CA LEU A 507 24.50 -17.96 15.68
C LEU A 507 24.48 -19.39 16.23
N LEU A 508 25.15 -20.32 15.55
CA LEU A 508 25.22 -21.74 15.96
C LEU A 508 25.91 -21.94 17.32
N ALA A 509 26.82 -21.04 17.72
CA ALA A 509 27.52 -21.14 19.00
C ALA A 509 26.61 -20.87 20.21
N HIS A 510 25.50 -20.15 20.02
CA HIS A 510 24.49 -19.99 21.06
C HIS A 510 23.70 -21.29 21.27
N PHE A 511 23.47 -22.07 20.22
CA PHE A 511 22.73 -23.33 20.29
C PHE A 511 23.61 -24.49 20.78
N ASN A 512 24.82 -24.64 20.22
CA ASN A 512 25.68 -25.81 20.43
C ASN A 512 26.79 -25.56 21.47
N HIS A 513 27.14 -26.57 22.26
CA HIS A 513 28.21 -26.46 23.26
C HIS A 513 29.60 -26.62 22.66
N TYR A 514 30.39 -25.54 22.70
CA TYR A 514 31.82 -25.57 22.38
C TYR A 514 32.63 -25.49 23.68
N PRO A 515 33.47 -26.48 24.01
CA PRO A 515 34.36 -26.39 25.16
C PRO A 515 35.42 -25.31 24.89
N THR A 516 35.48 -24.29 25.76
CA THR A 516 36.50 -23.24 25.73
C THR A 516 37.88 -23.82 26.03
N THR A 517 38.77 -23.86 25.03
CA THR A 517 40.23 -23.94 25.24
C THR A 517 40.81 -22.52 25.31
N GLU A 518 41.19 -22.14 26.53
CA GLU A 518 42.18 -21.14 26.95
C GLU A 518 42.55 -19.98 25.99
N PHE A 519 41.95 -18.81 26.25
CA PHE A 519 42.60 -17.52 26.01
C PHE A 519 43.63 -17.28 27.14
N VAL A 520 44.89 -17.64 26.93
CA VAL A 520 46.02 -17.13 27.73
C VAL A 520 46.87 -16.21 26.87
N GLY A 521 46.72 -14.90 27.09
CA GLY A 521 47.67 -13.90 26.61
C GLY A 521 48.66 -13.53 27.70
N HIS A 522 49.91 -14.00 27.59
CA HIS A 522 51.04 -13.22 28.10
C HIS A 522 52.23 -13.26 27.14
N ARG A 523 52.71 -12.06 26.81
CA ARG A 523 53.88 -11.76 25.96
C ARG A 523 55.17 -12.28 26.61
N THR A 524 56.08 -12.91 25.84
CA THR A 524 57.39 -12.33 25.40
C THR A 524 58.33 -13.37 24.76
N SER A 525 58.92 -12.96 23.64
CA SER A 525 60.25 -13.27 23.06
C SER A 525 60.65 -14.67 22.55
N THR A 526 61.17 -14.62 21.30
CA THR A 526 62.32 -15.35 20.72
C THR A 526 62.17 -16.79 20.19
N THR A 527 62.28 -16.86 18.85
CA THR A 527 63.12 -17.76 18.00
C THR A 527 62.80 -19.26 17.83
N ARG A 528 62.64 -19.58 16.53
CA ARG A 528 63.20 -20.71 15.75
C ARG A 528 62.64 -22.15 15.88
N ASP A 529 62.23 -22.61 14.69
CA ASP A 529 62.58 -23.87 14.01
C ASP A 529 61.91 -25.22 14.38
N SER A 530 61.56 -25.91 13.29
CA SER A 530 61.52 -27.38 13.07
C SER A 530 60.29 -28.14 13.58
N LEU A 531 59.42 -28.65 12.69
CA LEU A 531 59.55 -29.88 11.87
C LEU A 531 59.27 -31.19 12.64
N THR A 532 58.29 -31.93 12.08
CA THR A 532 58.25 -33.39 11.85
C THR A 532 57.77 -34.40 12.91
N ILE A 533 56.90 -35.30 12.37
CA ILE A 533 56.79 -36.78 12.53
C ILE A 533 55.91 -37.27 13.70
N GLN A 534 54.79 -37.97 13.51
CA GLN A 534 54.42 -39.26 12.84
C GLN A 534 54.38 -40.45 13.83
N MET A 535 53.31 -41.25 13.65
CA MET A 535 53.19 -42.71 13.86
C MET A 535 52.57 -43.28 15.16
N ASP A 536 51.43 -43.96 14.89
CA ASP A 536 51.10 -45.37 15.16
C ASP A 536 50.70 -45.89 16.55
N GLU A 537 49.45 -46.39 16.56
CA GLU A 537 48.93 -47.68 17.03
C GLU A 537 49.83 -48.51 17.98
N ASP A 538 49.30 -49.00 19.11
CA ASP A 538 48.48 -50.23 19.15
C ASP A 538 48.18 -50.71 20.61
N HIS A 539 47.12 -51.52 20.72
CA HIS A 539 46.82 -52.56 21.73
C HIS A 539 45.86 -52.37 22.92
N ALA A 540 45.07 -53.44 23.08
CA ALA A 540 43.79 -53.60 23.77
C ALA A 540 43.88 -54.22 25.18
N GLY A 541 42.81 -54.05 25.97
CA GLY A 541 42.56 -54.83 27.20
C GLY A 541 41.21 -54.51 27.85
N LYS A 542 40.27 -55.47 27.79
CA LYS A 542 38.93 -55.44 28.42
C LYS A 542 38.98 -55.46 29.96
N THR A 543 38.07 -54.77 30.63
CA THR A 543 37.27 -55.30 31.77
C THR A 543 36.00 -54.47 31.99
N ASN A 544 34.89 -55.16 32.26
CA ASN A 544 33.54 -54.63 32.46
C ASN A 544 33.39 -53.91 33.82
N SER A 545 32.72 -52.75 33.80
CA SER A 545 31.83 -52.32 34.89
C SER A 545 30.85 -51.27 34.36
N ASP A 546 29.59 -51.42 34.75
CA ASP A 546 28.42 -50.62 34.41
C ASP A 546 28.69 -49.11 34.27
N ALA A 547 28.58 -48.60 33.04
CA ALA A 547 28.30 -47.21 32.73
C ALA A 547 27.75 -47.15 31.31
N PHE A 548 26.69 -46.37 31.12
CA PHE A 548 26.15 -45.99 29.81
C PHE A 548 27.29 -45.61 28.85
N PRO A 549 27.24 -46.03 27.57
CA PRO A 549 28.28 -45.64 26.62
C PRO A 549 28.27 -44.12 26.42
N PRO A 550 29.44 -43.47 26.31
CA PRO A 550 29.53 -42.06 26.00
C PRO A 550 29.25 -41.88 24.50
N GLU A 551 27.98 -41.69 24.14
CA GLU A 551 27.60 -41.32 22.78
C GLU A 551 27.84 -39.81 22.56
N ASP A 552 28.74 -39.54 21.62
CA ASP A 552 28.95 -38.34 20.81
C ASP A 552 29.11 -36.97 21.50
N SER A 553 30.36 -36.52 21.46
CA SER A 553 30.94 -35.29 22.01
C SER A 553 30.65 -34.00 21.22
N SER A 554 29.42 -33.83 20.71
CA SER A 554 28.89 -32.50 20.38
C SER A 554 27.38 -32.50 20.58
N ASP A 555 26.89 -31.80 21.59
CA ASP A 555 25.46 -31.65 21.87
C ASP A 555 24.85 -30.78 20.75
N ASP A 556 24.47 -31.39 19.61
CA ASP A 556 23.93 -30.72 18.42
C ASP A 556 22.46 -30.33 18.65
N LEU A 557 22.28 -29.39 19.55
CA LEU A 557 20.99 -28.85 19.95
C LEU A 557 20.33 -28.06 18.80
N ALA A 558 21.12 -27.46 17.92
CA ALA A 558 20.60 -26.73 16.77
C ALA A 558 19.84 -27.64 15.79
N ASP A 559 20.42 -28.79 15.43
CA ASP A 559 19.80 -29.76 14.53
C ASP A 559 18.52 -30.36 15.13
N ARG A 560 18.57 -30.82 16.39
CA ARG A 560 17.38 -31.33 17.10
C ARG A 560 16.28 -30.29 17.27
N PHE A 561 16.64 -29.03 17.47
CA PHE A 561 15.67 -27.94 17.56
C PHE A 561 15.00 -27.69 16.22
N LEU A 562 15.77 -27.65 15.12
CA LEU A 562 15.22 -27.53 13.79
C LEU A 562 14.32 -28.73 13.45
N ASP A 563 14.74 -29.96 13.75
CA ASP A 563 13.94 -31.18 13.59
C ASP A 563 12.61 -31.09 14.34
N ALA A 564 12.61 -30.60 15.59
CA ALA A 564 11.39 -30.42 16.38
C ALA A 564 10.44 -29.38 15.77
N LEU A 565 10.95 -28.26 15.23
CA LEU A 565 10.14 -27.24 14.54
C LEU A 565 9.53 -27.80 13.25
N LEU A 566 10.32 -28.50 12.44
CA LEU A 566 9.88 -29.09 11.17
C LEU A 566 8.87 -30.23 11.40
N THR A 567 9.13 -31.09 12.40
CA THR A 567 8.21 -32.14 12.84
C THR A 567 6.86 -31.54 13.26
N ALA A 568 6.88 -30.48 14.08
CA ALA A 568 5.67 -29.79 14.50
C ALA A 568 4.88 -29.20 13.32
N LEU A 569 5.58 -28.62 12.33
CA LEU A 569 4.98 -28.03 11.14
C LEU A 569 4.36 -29.10 10.22
N ILE A 570 5.06 -30.21 9.97
CA ILE A 570 4.71 -31.16 8.90
C ILE A 570 3.76 -32.24 9.40
N GLU A 571 4.10 -32.89 10.51
CA GLU A 571 3.38 -34.08 11.01
C GLU A 571 2.03 -33.73 11.65
N PHE A 572 1.86 -32.48 12.12
CA PHE A 572 0.64 -32.05 12.81
C PHE A 572 0.01 -30.89 12.04
N PRO A 573 -1.23 -31.03 11.52
CA PRO A 573 -1.94 -29.92 10.91
C PRO A 573 -2.38 -28.89 11.98
N PRO A 574 -2.41 -27.59 11.64
CA PRO A 574 -2.92 -26.58 12.54
C PRO A 574 -4.41 -26.83 12.84
N SER A 575 -4.80 -26.56 14.08
CA SER A 575 -6.17 -26.62 14.57
C SER A 575 -6.44 -25.39 15.42
N GLU A 576 -7.69 -25.11 15.76
CA GLU A 576 -8.03 -23.97 16.64
C GLU A 576 -7.22 -23.96 17.96
N LYS A 577 -6.89 -25.13 18.52
CA LYS A 577 -6.10 -25.26 19.75
C LYS A 577 -4.60 -25.07 19.54
N THR A 578 -4.08 -25.45 18.38
CA THR A 578 -2.64 -25.44 18.07
C THR A 578 -2.22 -24.26 17.20
N TYR A 579 -3.15 -23.39 16.82
CA TYR A 579 -2.94 -22.27 15.91
C TYR A 579 -1.76 -21.38 16.32
N ASP A 580 -1.78 -20.88 17.56
CA ASP A 580 -0.72 -19.99 18.07
C ASP A 580 0.65 -20.67 18.12
N LEU A 581 0.66 -21.99 18.38
CA LEU A 581 1.89 -22.78 18.40
C LEU A 581 2.47 -22.91 16.99
N HIS A 582 1.65 -23.17 15.98
CA HIS A 582 2.08 -23.23 14.57
C HIS A 582 2.54 -21.86 14.06
N LEU A 583 1.81 -20.79 14.41
CA LEU A 583 2.21 -19.42 14.08
C LEU A 583 3.57 -19.09 14.68
N GLU A 584 3.81 -19.46 15.93
CA GLU A 584 5.08 -19.21 16.61
C GLU A 584 6.22 -20.08 16.05
N VAL A 585 5.93 -21.31 15.57
CA VAL A 585 6.89 -22.15 14.83
C VAL A 585 7.34 -21.45 13.55
N VAL A 586 6.40 -20.96 12.73
CA VAL A 586 6.71 -20.23 11.48
C VAL A 586 7.48 -18.94 11.77
N ASN A 587 7.06 -18.18 12.79
CA ASN A 587 7.78 -16.97 13.22
C ASN A 587 9.22 -17.28 13.67
N THR A 588 9.42 -18.38 14.39
CA THR A 588 10.74 -18.79 14.86
C THR A 588 11.63 -19.20 13.68
N LEU A 589 11.09 -19.93 12.70
CA LEU A 589 11.81 -20.26 11.47
C LEU A 589 12.22 -19.01 10.69
N LEU A 590 11.33 -18.03 10.54
CA LEU A 590 11.67 -16.74 9.92
C LEU A 590 12.82 -16.03 10.64
N VAL A 591 12.81 -15.99 11.99
CA VAL A 591 13.92 -15.39 12.76
C VAL A 591 15.23 -16.17 12.57
N LEU A 592 15.19 -17.50 12.57
CA LEU A 592 16.39 -18.34 12.32
C LEU A 592 17.00 -18.10 10.94
N LEU A 593 16.18 -17.73 9.96
CA LEU A 593 16.61 -17.44 8.59
C LEU A 593 17.02 -15.98 8.36
N SER A 594 16.75 -15.08 9.30
CA SER A 594 17.03 -13.65 9.17
C SER A 594 18.49 -13.18 9.20
N PRO A 595 19.55 -13.98 9.52
CA PRO A 595 20.93 -13.51 9.45
C PRO A 595 21.34 -12.87 8.12
N VAL A 596 20.71 -13.26 7.01
CA VAL A 596 21.00 -12.68 5.68
C VAL A 596 20.58 -11.22 5.53
N ALA A 597 19.67 -10.72 6.36
CA ALA A 597 19.23 -9.32 6.36
C ALA A 597 20.22 -8.37 7.07
N TYR A 598 21.21 -8.91 7.80
CA TYR A 598 22.17 -8.15 8.59
C TYR A 598 23.57 -8.23 7.95
N PRO A 599 24.11 -7.12 7.39
CA PRO A 599 25.41 -7.15 6.72
C PRO A 599 26.57 -7.41 7.69
N ARG A 600 27.62 -8.08 7.19
CA ARG A 600 28.98 -7.96 7.73
C ARG A 600 29.78 -6.99 6.87
N ASP A 601 30.78 -6.38 7.50
CA ASP A 601 31.83 -5.55 6.91
C ASP A 601 32.30 -6.12 5.54
N HIS A 602 31.96 -5.44 4.44
CA HIS A 602 32.23 -5.86 3.04
C HIS A 602 33.73 -6.08 2.73
N SER A 603 34.60 -5.76 3.68
CA SER A 603 36.05 -5.98 3.65
C SER A 603 36.48 -7.43 3.88
N LYS A 604 35.59 -8.32 4.35
CA LYS A 604 35.84 -9.76 4.50
C LYS A 604 35.20 -10.53 3.35
N GLN A 605 36.00 -10.85 2.33
CA GLN A 605 35.60 -11.63 1.14
C GLN A 605 34.76 -12.88 1.47
N VAL A 606 33.78 -13.14 0.60
CA VAL A 606 33.10 -14.41 0.27
C VAL A 606 33.49 -15.58 1.19
N GLY A 607 32.91 -15.60 2.39
CA GLY A 607 33.03 -16.72 3.32
C GLY A 607 31.93 -17.75 3.06
N ASP A 608 32.27 -19.03 3.26
CA ASP A 608 31.38 -20.20 3.25
C ASP A 608 29.92 -19.88 3.67
N PRO A 609 28.89 -20.21 2.87
CA PRO A 609 27.48 -19.91 3.18
C PRO A 609 27.02 -20.46 4.55
N ARG A 610 27.69 -21.50 5.09
CA ARG A 610 27.51 -21.97 6.48
C ARG A 610 27.77 -20.90 7.53
N THR A 611 28.67 -19.97 7.24
CA THR A 611 29.08 -18.90 8.16
C THR A 611 28.13 -17.72 8.16
N HIS A 612 27.30 -17.57 7.11
CA HIS A 612 26.36 -16.47 6.97
C HIS A 612 24.96 -16.85 7.47
N ASN A 613 24.45 -18.03 7.11
CA ASN A 613 23.17 -18.54 7.60
C ASN A 613 23.23 -20.06 7.88
N PRO A 614 23.60 -20.46 9.10
CA PRO A 614 23.79 -21.88 9.43
C PRO A 614 22.50 -22.69 9.36
N PHE A 615 21.34 -22.10 9.72
CA PHE A 615 20.05 -22.79 9.68
C PHE A 615 19.52 -22.94 8.26
N LEU A 616 19.68 -21.93 7.40
CA LEU A 616 19.38 -22.06 5.97
C LEU A 616 20.26 -23.15 5.33
N HIS A 617 21.56 -23.15 5.64
CA HIS A 617 22.45 -24.20 5.15
C HIS A 617 22.03 -25.58 5.65
N MET A 618 21.64 -25.75 6.92
CA MET A 618 21.11 -27.01 7.46
C MET A 618 19.86 -27.46 6.69
N LEU A 619 18.92 -26.56 6.41
CA LEU A 619 17.72 -26.86 5.61
C LEU A 619 18.05 -27.25 4.17
N MET A 620 19.00 -26.55 3.53
CA MET A 620 19.43 -26.82 2.15
C MET A 620 20.28 -28.09 2.04
N SER A 621 21.07 -28.41 3.08
CA SER A 621 21.99 -29.55 3.14
C SER A 621 21.42 -30.80 3.80
N ALA A 622 20.16 -30.76 4.27
CA ALA A 622 19.45 -31.88 4.89
C ALA A 622 19.26 -33.10 3.98
N ALA A 623 19.84 -33.08 2.78
CA ALA A 623 20.19 -34.27 2.01
C ALA A 623 21.68 -34.24 1.73
N LEU A 624 22.52 -35.04 2.43
CA LEU A 624 23.86 -35.43 1.95
C LEU A 624 24.66 -36.42 2.84
N ARG A 625 24.03 -37.23 3.71
CA ARG A 625 24.74 -38.42 4.26
C ARG A 625 24.37 -39.75 3.58
N ASP A 626 23.14 -39.91 3.10
CA ASP A 626 22.66 -41.18 2.51
C ASP A 626 22.04 -41.08 1.11
N GLY A 627 22.21 -39.96 0.39
CA GLY A 627 21.83 -39.86 -1.03
C GLY A 627 20.33 -39.98 -1.35
N LYS A 628 19.43 -39.95 -0.36
CA LYS A 628 17.98 -39.83 -0.54
C LYS A 628 17.56 -38.37 -0.31
N LYS A 629 16.70 -37.86 -1.19
CA LYS A 629 16.26 -36.44 -1.28
C LYS A 629 15.80 -35.89 0.08
N ALA A 630 15.91 -34.57 0.27
CA ALA A 630 15.55 -33.87 1.50
C ALA A 630 14.06 -34.06 1.82
N TYR A 631 13.74 -35.05 2.66
CA TYR A 631 12.37 -35.45 3.03
C TYR A 631 11.53 -34.26 3.50
N TRP A 632 12.14 -33.38 4.28
CA TRP A 632 11.48 -32.19 4.82
C TRP A 632 11.05 -31.19 3.74
N ALA A 633 11.77 -31.07 2.62
CA ALA A 633 11.49 -30.04 1.63
C ALA A 633 10.08 -30.16 1.03
N SER A 634 9.68 -31.39 0.67
CA SER A 634 8.31 -31.65 0.18
C SER A 634 7.26 -31.44 1.26
N GLY A 635 7.49 -31.94 2.48
CA GLY A 635 6.57 -31.74 3.61
C GLY A 635 6.37 -30.26 3.96
N VAL A 636 7.44 -29.47 4.01
CA VAL A 636 7.39 -28.02 4.29
C VAL A 636 6.64 -27.29 3.18
N VAL A 637 7.01 -27.50 1.90
CA VAL A 637 6.34 -26.80 0.79
C VAL A 637 4.85 -27.13 0.78
N CYS A 638 4.47 -28.41 0.90
CA CYS A 638 3.08 -28.82 0.91
C CYS A 638 2.31 -28.22 2.10
N ARG A 639 2.86 -28.26 3.31
CA ARG A 639 2.21 -27.68 4.49
C ARG A 639 2.05 -26.17 4.37
N LEU A 640 3.07 -25.44 3.92
CA LEU A 640 2.99 -23.98 3.79
C LEU A 640 1.96 -23.57 2.73
N LEU A 641 1.87 -24.31 1.62
CA LEU A 641 0.80 -24.12 0.62
C LEU A 641 -0.59 -24.47 1.16
N GLN A 642 -0.71 -25.52 1.99
CA GLN A 642 -1.97 -25.85 2.66
C GLN A 642 -2.40 -24.76 3.63
N ASN A 643 -1.48 -24.18 4.42
CA ASN A 643 -1.82 -23.05 5.29
C ASN A 643 -2.36 -21.85 4.49
N ILE A 644 -1.84 -21.65 3.26
CA ILE A 644 -2.34 -20.62 2.34
C ILE A 644 -3.75 -20.96 1.85
N ILE A 645 -4.05 -22.22 1.55
CA ILE A 645 -5.39 -22.65 1.09
C ILE A 645 -6.42 -22.65 2.22
N GLU A 646 -6.07 -23.23 3.37
CA GLU A 646 -6.97 -23.45 4.52
C GLU A 646 -7.40 -22.14 5.18
N GLN A 647 -6.56 -21.09 5.13
CA GLN A 647 -6.85 -19.76 5.70
C GLN A 647 -7.44 -19.84 7.12
N THR A 648 -6.90 -20.74 7.95
CA THR A 648 -7.41 -21.02 9.30
C THR A 648 -7.52 -19.72 10.09
N GLN A 649 -8.72 -19.44 10.59
CA GLN A 649 -9.04 -18.18 11.27
C GLN A 649 -8.59 -18.20 12.73
N VAL A 650 -8.27 -17.02 13.26
CA VAL A 650 -7.89 -16.82 14.65
C VAL A 650 -9.13 -16.94 15.54
N THR A 651 -9.19 -17.89 16.47
CA THR A 651 -10.33 -18.08 17.38
C THR A 651 -10.01 -17.70 18.84
N GLY A 652 -11.03 -17.33 19.62
CA GLY A 652 -10.93 -17.19 21.07
C GLY A 652 -10.02 -16.06 21.58
N GLN A 653 -9.14 -16.37 22.54
CA GLN A 653 -8.25 -15.40 23.21
C GLN A 653 -7.14 -14.85 22.27
N SER A 654 -6.89 -15.53 21.14
CA SER A 654 -5.80 -15.23 20.21
C SER A 654 -6.14 -14.11 19.22
N SER A 655 -7.42 -13.71 19.12
CA SER A 655 -7.85 -12.56 18.30
C SER A 655 -7.28 -11.22 18.79
N ALA A 656 -6.82 -11.18 20.05
CA ALA A 656 -6.15 -10.03 20.66
C ALA A 656 -4.61 -10.11 20.57
N SER A 657 -4.05 -11.09 19.86
CA SER A 657 -2.61 -11.23 19.66
C SER A 657 -2.05 -10.08 18.81
N ASN A 658 -0.79 -9.72 19.06
CA ASN A 658 -0.12 -8.64 18.33
C ASN A 658 -0.06 -8.94 16.82
N SER A 659 0.29 -10.17 16.45
CA SER A 659 0.37 -10.60 15.06
C SER A 659 -0.99 -10.52 14.35
N ALA A 660 -2.10 -10.89 15.02
CA ALA A 660 -3.44 -10.74 14.45
C ALA A 660 -3.85 -9.27 14.27
N ALA A 661 -3.54 -8.42 15.25
CA ALA A 661 -3.79 -6.97 15.15
C ALA A 661 -3.00 -6.33 14.00
N ILE A 662 -1.76 -6.76 13.78
CA ILE A 662 -0.93 -6.31 12.66
C ILE A 662 -1.49 -6.80 11.33
N SER A 663 -1.77 -8.10 11.15
CA SER A 663 -2.35 -8.60 9.89
C SER A 663 -3.68 -7.92 9.56
N LEU A 664 -4.54 -7.68 10.56
CA LEU A 664 -5.80 -6.95 10.37
C LEU A 664 -5.56 -5.48 10.00
N ARG A 665 -4.58 -4.83 10.65
CA ARG A 665 -4.19 -3.45 10.33
C ARG A 665 -3.64 -3.35 8.91
N THR A 666 -2.73 -4.25 8.52
CA THR A 666 -2.19 -4.31 7.16
C THR A 666 -3.28 -4.58 6.14
N ALA A 667 -4.23 -5.49 6.44
CA ALA A 667 -5.39 -5.72 5.57
C ALA A 667 -6.27 -4.47 5.41
N ARG A 668 -6.44 -3.68 6.47
CA ARG A 668 -7.16 -2.39 6.43
C ARG A 668 -6.39 -1.30 5.68
N GLU A 669 -5.08 -1.21 5.89
CA GLU A 669 -4.18 -0.27 5.20
C GLU A 669 -3.94 -0.65 3.73
N MET A 670 -4.21 -1.90 3.33
CA MET A 670 -4.15 -2.34 1.93
C MET A 670 -5.54 -2.39 1.27
N SER A 671 -6.62 -2.20 2.03
CA SER A 671 -7.96 -1.99 1.48
C SER A 671 -8.00 -0.70 0.65
N LEU A 672 -8.82 -0.67 -0.40
CA LEU A 672 -8.94 0.46 -1.34
C LEU A 672 -9.14 1.84 -0.67
N ILE A 673 -9.66 1.89 0.55
CA ILE A 673 -9.77 3.10 1.37
C ILE A 673 -8.39 3.74 1.58
N ALA A 674 -7.36 2.95 1.86
CA ALA A 674 -6.00 3.43 2.05
C ALA A 674 -5.24 3.58 0.72
N MET A 675 -5.50 2.77 -0.31
CA MET A 675 -4.94 3.04 -1.66
C MET A 675 -5.45 4.35 -2.28
N SER A 676 -6.65 4.79 -1.93
CA SER A 676 -7.14 6.14 -2.27
C SER A 676 -6.47 7.26 -1.47
N GLY A 677 -5.94 6.96 -0.28
CA GLY A 677 -5.21 7.90 0.59
C GLY A 677 -3.68 7.92 0.38
N ILE A 678 -3.07 6.83 -0.07
CA ILE A 678 -1.61 6.70 -0.29
C ILE A 678 -1.16 7.47 -1.54
N SER A 679 -2.03 7.67 -2.54
CA SER A 679 -1.70 8.53 -3.69
C SER A 679 -1.43 9.99 -3.33
N ASP A 680 -1.78 10.41 -2.11
CA ASP A 680 -1.59 11.78 -1.63
C ASP A 680 -0.34 12.00 -0.76
N GLN A 681 0.36 10.93 -0.34
CA GLN A 681 1.52 11.02 0.58
C GLN A 681 2.87 10.63 -0.05
N ALA A 682 2.91 9.87 -1.14
CA ALA A 682 4.18 9.33 -1.68
C ALA A 682 4.99 10.30 -2.60
N TYR A 683 4.72 11.62 -2.59
CA TYR A 683 5.29 12.55 -3.60
C TYR A 683 6.34 13.56 -3.09
N GLU A 684 6.87 13.44 -1.87
CA GLU A 684 7.84 14.42 -1.34
C GLU A 684 9.28 13.94 -1.13
N GLN A 685 9.63 12.69 -1.43
CA GLN A 685 11.02 12.23 -1.30
C GLN A 685 11.47 11.41 -2.51
N GLU A 686 11.58 12.07 -3.66
CA GLU A 686 12.53 11.71 -4.72
C GLU A 686 12.70 12.91 -5.67
N GLN A 687 13.58 13.86 -5.29
CA GLN A 687 14.24 14.78 -6.23
C GLN A 687 15.63 14.17 -6.51
N PHE A 688 16.09 13.98 -7.74
CA PHE A 688 16.41 15.05 -8.69
C PHE A 688 16.53 14.57 -10.14
N SER A 689 15.84 15.29 -11.03
CA SER A 689 16.31 15.86 -12.31
C SER A 689 16.95 14.95 -13.36
N TYR A 690 16.27 14.76 -14.51
CA TYR A 690 16.85 15.05 -15.83
C TYR A 690 15.79 15.61 -16.81
N PHE A 691 15.73 16.95 -16.83
CA PHE A 691 15.39 17.88 -17.91
C PHE A 691 14.03 17.82 -18.66
N THR A 692 13.28 18.90 -18.41
CA THR A 692 12.11 19.52 -19.07
C THR A 692 12.20 19.61 -20.61
N LEU A 693 11.12 19.62 -21.42
CA LEU A 693 10.16 20.73 -21.58
C LEU A 693 8.84 20.31 -22.28
N GLU A 694 7.78 20.97 -21.82
CA GLU A 694 6.52 21.42 -22.46
C GLU A 694 5.55 20.43 -23.15
N GLY A 695 4.40 20.24 -22.49
CA GLY A 695 3.11 20.72 -22.98
C GLY A 695 2.35 19.92 -24.03
N VAL A 696 1.16 19.42 -23.66
CA VAL A 696 -0.17 19.87 -24.17
C VAL A 696 -1.21 18.76 -23.96
N GLY A 697 -2.12 19.00 -23.01
CA GLY A 697 -3.55 19.11 -23.31
C GLY A 697 -4.38 17.84 -23.55
N SER A 698 -5.34 17.65 -22.65
CA SER A 698 -6.68 17.07 -22.87
C SER A 698 -6.79 15.55 -22.99
N ILE A 699 -6.83 14.86 -21.84
CA ILE A 699 -7.71 13.69 -21.64
C ILE A 699 -8.39 13.85 -20.27
N ALA A 700 -9.25 14.87 -20.19
CA ALA A 700 -10.25 15.03 -19.14
C ALA A 700 -11.62 14.74 -19.75
N ALA A 701 -11.85 13.47 -20.04
CA ALA A 701 -13.16 12.88 -20.20
C ALA A 701 -12.98 11.40 -19.90
N SER A 702 -13.81 10.88 -19.00
CA SER A 702 -13.78 9.51 -18.47
C SER A 702 -12.77 9.28 -17.36
N ILE A 703 -13.12 9.69 -16.12
CA ILE A 703 -13.03 8.84 -14.90
C ILE A 703 -14.07 9.39 -13.91
N PHE A 704 -15.32 8.92 -14.01
CA PHE A 704 -16.29 8.97 -12.91
C PHE A 704 -17.36 7.91 -13.15
N ARG A 705 -17.33 6.85 -12.32
CA ARG A 705 -18.50 6.21 -11.69
C ARG A 705 -18.07 4.95 -10.94
N PHE A 706 -18.35 4.90 -9.64
CA PHE A 706 -18.33 3.67 -8.85
C PHE A 706 -19.73 3.33 -8.32
N PRO A 707 -20.25 2.10 -8.55
CA PRO A 707 -21.48 1.59 -7.95
C PRO A 707 -21.21 0.86 -6.61
N TRP A 708 -22.19 0.90 -5.69
CA TRP A 708 -22.19 0.29 -4.35
C TRP A 708 -21.90 -1.23 -4.28
N SER A 709 -21.96 -1.96 -5.41
CA SER A 709 -21.53 -3.36 -5.51
C SER A 709 -20.02 -3.56 -5.37
N PHE A 710 -19.24 -2.48 -5.51
CA PHE A 710 -17.78 -2.39 -5.44
C PHE A 710 -17.19 -2.68 -4.04
N ILE A 711 -17.88 -2.30 -2.96
CA ILE A 711 -17.37 -2.52 -1.59
C ILE A 711 -17.35 -4.01 -1.26
N LYS A 712 -18.24 -4.82 -1.83
CA LYS A 712 -18.48 -6.20 -1.36
C LYS A 712 -17.44 -7.23 -1.83
N TYR A 713 -16.65 -6.91 -2.85
CA TYR A 713 -15.66 -7.83 -3.44
C TYR A 713 -14.22 -7.51 -3.00
N PHE A 714 -13.88 -6.23 -2.79
CA PHE A 714 -12.55 -5.75 -2.34
C PHE A 714 -12.46 -5.41 -0.85
N THR A 715 -13.57 -5.35 -0.12
CA THR A 715 -13.47 -5.76 1.27
C THR A 715 -13.13 -7.24 1.20
N THR A 716 -11.84 -7.58 1.37
CA THR A 716 -11.54 -8.73 2.22
C THR A 716 -12.56 -8.63 3.34
N ARG A 717 -13.45 -9.63 3.47
CA ARG A 717 -14.32 -9.66 4.66
C ARG A 717 -13.34 -9.41 5.80
N GLU A 718 -13.63 -8.47 6.70
CA GLU A 718 -12.74 -8.22 7.85
C GLU A 718 -12.40 -9.54 8.59
N ASP A 719 -13.19 -10.58 8.32
CA ASP A 719 -13.07 -12.02 8.61
C ASP A 719 -12.02 -12.86 7.82
N THR A 720 -11.14 -12.35 6.94
CA THR A 720 -10.21 -13.20 6.12
C THR A 720 -8.70 -13.05 6.39
N ALA A 721 -8.25 -12.19 7.30
CA ALA A 721 -6.82 -12.06 7.58
C ALA A 721 -6.33 -13.25 8.44
N SER A 722 -5.49 -14.13 7.88
CA SER A 722 -4.88 -15.24 8.62
C SER A 722 -3.37 -15.03 8.78
N PRO A 723 -2.89 -14.60 9.97
CA PRO A 723 -1.47 -14.46 10.26
C PRO A 723 -0.64 -15.70 9.90
N LEU A 724 -1.16 -16.90 10.17
CA LEU A 724 -0.47 -18.14 9.83
C LEU A 724 -0.26 -18.30 8.32
N ALA A 725 -1.27 -17.97 7.51
CA ALA A 725 -1.16 -18.01 6.05
C ALA A 725 -0.17 -16.95 5.55
N ASP A 726 -0.28 -15.71 6.04
CA ASP A 726 0.61 -14.60 5.68
C ASP A 726 2.09 -14.95 5.95
N ARG A 727 2.38 -15.45 7.16
CA ARG A 727 3.74 -15.86 7.56
C ARG A 727 4.23 -17.08 6.78
N SER A 728 3.33 -17.98 6.39
CA SER A 728 3.64 -19.15 5.57
C SER A 728 4.07 -18.76 4.15
N VAL A 729 3.41 -17.76 3.54
CA VAL A 729 3.84 -17.21 2.23
C VAL A 729 5.26 -16.65 2.33
N LEU A 730 5.53 -15.83 3.34
CA LEU A 730 6.84 -15.21 3.53
C LEU A 730 7.95 -16.25 3.74
N LEU A 731 7.71 -17.24 4.60
CA LEU A 731 8.68 -18.32 4.84
C LEU A 731 8.93 -19.14 3.56
N LEU A 732 7.87 -19.46 2.81
CA LEU A 732 7.98 -20.21 1.57
C LEU A 732 8.78 -19.43 0.51
N LEU A 733 8.55 -18.12 0.38
CA LEU A 733 9.31 -17.26 -0.53
C LEU A 733 10.81 -17.23 -0.20
N VAL A 734 11.18 -17.12 1.09
CA VAL A 734 12.59 -17.19 1.52
C VAL A 734 13.22 -18.52 1.12
N LEU A 735 12.54 -19.64 1.38
CA LEU A 735 13.06 -20.96 1.07
C LEU A 735 13.20 -21.21 -0.44
N LEU A 736 12.26 -20.71 -1.25
CA LEU A 736 12.28 -20.91 -2.70
C LEU A 736 13.27 -20.01 -3.43
N GLN A 737 13.51 -18.78 -2.94
CA GLN A 737 14.35 -17.80 -3.63
C GLN A 737 15.81 -17.75 -3.15
N SER A 738 16.14 -18.46 -2.07
CA SER A 738 17.52 -18.57 -1.58
C SER A 738 18.33 -19.65 -2.30
N CYS A 739 19.65 -19.44 -2.46
CA CYS A 739 20.61 -20.44 -2.93
C CYS A 739 20.27 -21.03 -4.32
N ARG A 740 20.05 -20.16 -5.32
CA ARG A 740 19.76 -20.51 -6.72
C ARG A 740 21.03 -20.71 -7.55
N ASP A 741 22.17 -20.21 -7.10
CA ASP A 741 23.47 -20.28 -7.80
C ASP A 741 24.02 -21.70 -8.02
N SER A 742 24.61 -21.92 -9.20
CA SER A 742 25.32 -23.15 -9.58
C SER A 742 26.68 -23.34 -8.91
N ASP A 743 27.27 -22.27 -8.35
CA ASP A 743 28.59 -22.27 -7.70
C ASP A 743 28.52 -22.45 -6.16
N SER A 744 27.31 -22.64 -5.61
CA SER A 744 27.08 -22.98 -4.19
C SER A 744 27.48 -24.44 -3.88
N PRO A 745 28.01 -24.75 -2.68
CA PRO A 745 28.28 -26.13 -2.26
C PRO A 745 27.02 -27.02 -2.21
N VAL A 746 25.82 -26.43 -2.24
CA VAL A 746 24.55 -27.12 -2.41
C VAL A 746 24.12 -27.00 -3.88
N THR A 747 24.23 -28.08 -4.64
CA THR A 747 24.12 -28.08 -6.11
C THR A 747 22.70 -27.86 -6.66
N SER A 748 21.66 -27.79 -5.82
CA SER A 748 20.28 -27.48 -6.22
C SER A 748 19.40 -27.17 -5.00
N ASN A 749 18.58 -26.11 -5.05
CA ASN A 749 17.60 -25.81 -4.00
C ASN A 749 16.53 -26.92 -3.90
N PRO A 750 16.48 -27.70 -2.80
CA PRO A 750 15.57 -28.83 -2.65
C PRO A 750 14.09 -28.41 -2.53
N PHE A 751 13.80 -27.20 -2.06
CA PHE A 751 12.43 -26.68 -1.95
C PHE A 751 11.84 -26.31 -3.31
N ARG A 752 12.65 -25.76 -4.24
CA ARG A 752 12.21 -25.58 -5.64
C ARG A 752 11.99 -26.91 -6.34
N GLY A 753 12.89 -27.88 -6.10
CA GLY A 753 12.72 -29.24 -6.60
C GLY A 753 11.43 -29.90 -6.09
N ALA A 754 11.08 -29.69 -4.82
CA ALA A 754 9.83 -30.14 -4.25
C ALA A 754 8.61 -29.45 -4.87
N LEU A 755 8.65 -28.12 -5.05
CA LEU A 755 7.56 -27.36 -5.68
C LEU A 755 7.30 -27.80 -7.13
N CYS A 756 8.36 -28.03 -7.91
CA CYS A 756 8.27 -28.51 -9.29
C CYS A 756 7.64 -29.91 -9.39
N GLY A 757 7.79 -30.73 -8.35
CA GLY A 757 7.23 -32.09 -8.29
C GLY A 757 5.79 -32.18 -7.78
N ILE A 758 5.15 -31.07 -7.40
CA ILE A 758 3.74 -31.07 -7.00
C ILE A 758 2.87 -31.29 -8.26
N ALA A 759 1.92 -32.21 -8.14
CA ALA A 759 0.89 -32.49 -9.16
C ALA A 759 -0.49 -32.13 -8.60
N ASP A 760 -1.45 -31.90 -9.51
CA ASP A 760 -2.84 -31.59 -9.12
C ASP A 760 -3.50 -32.83 -8.51
N GLY A 761 -4.23 -32.65 -7.40
CA GLY A 761 -4.88 -33.76 -6.68
C GLY A 761 -5.89 -34.57 -7.53
N ALA A 762 -6.35 -34.01 -8.65
CA ALA A 762 -7.26 -34.68 -9.59
C ALA A 762 -6.61 -35.76 -10.48
N ASP A 763 -5.28 -35.74 -10.67
CA ASP A 763 -4.57 -36.65 -11.59
C ASP A 763 -3.92 -37.86 -10.89
N THR A 764 -4.13 -38.02 -9.58
CA THR A 764 -3.46 -39.04 -8.76
C THR A 764 -3.97 -40.48 -8.90
N ASP A 765 -4.85 -40.76 -9.87
CA ASP A 765 -5.31 -42.13 -10.16
C ASP A 765 -4.36 -42.92 -11.09
N GLY A 766 -3.20 -42.35 -11.45
CA GLY A 766 -2.43 -42.86 -12.58
C GLY A 766 -0.90 -42.85 -12.51
N GLN A 767 -0.23 -42.82 -11.34
CA GLN A 767 1.17 -43.26 -11.21
C GLN A 767 1.63 -43.30 -9.75
N ASN A 768 1.73 -44.51 -9.21
CA ASN A 768 2.36 -44.80 -7.93
C ASN A 768 3.85 -44.46 -7.98
N THR A 769 4.24 -43.32 -7.40
CA THR A 769 5.52 -43.19 -6.72
C THR A 769 5.25 -43.28 -5.23
N GLU A 770 5.47 -44.47 -4.67
CA GLU A 770 5.54 -44.68 -3.23
C GLU A 770 6.60 -43.73 -2.66
N ILE A 771 6.17 -42.69 -1.97
CA ILE A 771 7.05 -41.95 -1.05
C ILE A 771 7.18 -42.86 0.17
N GLU A 772 8.10 -43.82 0.12
CA GLU A 772 8.50 -44.61 1.29
C GLU A 772 9.14 -43.67 2.31
N ASP A 773 8.46 -43.49 3.44
CA ASP A 773 8.96 -42.81 4.64
C ASP A 773 10.10 -43.65 5.27
N PRO A 774 11.35 -43.15 5.36
CA PRO A 774 12.46 -43.85 6.00
C PRO A 774 12.24 -44.10 7.51
N ARG A 775 11.32 -43.40 8.18
CA ARG A 775 10.98 -43.63 9.60
C ARG A 775 9.97 -44.76 9.82
N ALA A 776 9.28 -45.24 8.78
CA ALA A 776 8.37 -46.38 8.90
C ALA A 776 9.08 -47.67 9.38
N HIS A 777 10.37 -47.83 9.05
CA HIS A 777 11.18 -48.96 9.50
C HIS A 777 11.78 -48.79 10.92
N LEU A 778 11.91 -47.55 11.42
CA LEU A 778 12.47 -47.29 12.76
C LEU A 778 11.39 -47.28 13.86
N VAL A 779 10.14 -47.00 13.51
CA VAL A 779 9.01 -47.00 14.47
C VAL A 779 8.34 -48.38 14.60
N GLN A 780 8.50 -49.27 13.63
CA GLN A 780 7.96 -50.65 13.73
C GLN A 780 8.63 -51.55 14.78
N GLN A 781 9.75 -51.13 15.39
CA GLN A 781 10.39 -51.91 16.46
C GLN A 781 9.94 -51.55 17.88
N ARG A 782 9.07 -50.54 18.07
CA ARG A 782 8.48 -50.24 19.39
C ARG A 782 6.98 -49.95 19.26
N GLU A 783 6.22 -51.00 19.56
CA GLU A 783 4.81 -50.99 19.99
C GLU A 783 3.70 -50.99 18.91
N GLY A 784 3.18 -52.20 18.65
CA GLY A 784 1.77 -52.58 18.88
C GLY A 784 0.64 -51.67 18.37
N SER A 785 0.13 -51.99 17.19
CA SER A 785 -1.29 -51.89 16.77
C SER A 785 -2.11 -50.68 17.24
N SER A 786 -2.18 -49.64 16.41
CA SER A 786 -3.46 -49.05 15.99
C SER A 786 -3.23 -48.21 14.74
N SER A 787 -3.99 -48.52 13.70
CA SER A 787 -4.02 -47.81 12.43
C SER A 787 -4.63 -46.42 12.62
N SER A 788 -3.85 -45.36 12.45
CA SER A 788 -4.39 -44.06 12.05
C SER A 788 -3.87 -43.75 10.65
N SER A 789 -4.74 -43.82 9.66
CA SER A 789 -4.49 -43.34 8.30
C SER A 789 -4.03 -41.88 8.39
N ALA A 790 -2.76 -41.62 8.07
CA ALA A 790 -2.35 -40.28 7.72
C ALA A 790 -3.04 -39.94 6.40
N ASP A 791 -4.12 -39.16 6.45
CA ASP A 791 -4.81 -38.67 5.26
C ASP A 791 -3.77 -38.03 4.34
N LYS A 792 -3.58 -38.60 3.14
CA LYS A 792 -2.75 -38.03 2.08
C LYS A 792 -3.43 -36.73 1.68
N VAL A 793 -2.86 -35.60 2.07
CA VAL A 793 -3.47 -34.29 1.79
C VAL A 793 -3.23 -33.95 0.32
N GLU A 794 -4.31 -33.88 -0.46
CA GLU A 794 -4.29 -33.49 -1.87
C GLU A 794 -4.29 -31.95 -2.01
N LEU A 795 -3.39 -31.42 -2.83
CA LEU A 795 -3.32 -29.99 -3.16
C LEU A 795 -4.04 -29.76 -4.49
N LEU A 796 -5.12 -29.00 -4.48
CA LEU A 796 -5.86 -28.62 -5.69
C LEU A 796 -5.37 -27.27 -6.20
N TYR A 797 -5.00 -27.21 -7.48
CA TYR A 797 -4.53 -25.96 -8.10
C TYR A 797 -5.62 -24.89 -8.15
N SER A 798 -6.88 -25.29 -8.33
CA SER A 798 -8.03 -24.37 -8.36
C SER A 798 -8.15 -23.55 -7.08
N ASP A 799 -7.98 -24.21 -5.93
CA ASP A 799 -8.16 -23.59 -4.61
C ASP A 799 -7.02 -22.62 -4.34
N LEU A 800 -5.80 -22.99 -4.74
CA LEU A 800 -4.64 -22.11 -4.66
C LEU A 800 -4.80 -20.87 -5.54
N PHE A 801 -5.26 -21.01 -6.80
CA PHE A 801 -5.49 -19.87 -7.69
C PHE A 801 -6.64 -18.98 -7.22
N GLU A 802 -7.71 -19.55 -6.66
CA GLU A 802 -8.81 -18.77 -6.08
C GLU A 802 -8.32 -17.91 -4.90
N ILE A 803 -7.54 -18.50 -3.98
CA ILE A 803 -7.00 -17.76 -2.83
C ILE A 803 -5.99 -16.71 -3.28
N VAL A 804 -5.05 -17.05 -4.17
CA VAL A 804 -4.07 -16.09 -4.68
C VAL A 804 -4.76 -14.93 -5.42
N GLY A 805 -5.80 -15.21 -6.20
CA GLY A 805 -6.64 -14.19 -6.85
C GLY A 805 -7.35 -13.29 -5.83
N ARG A 806 -7.92 -13.85 -4.75
CA ARG A 806 -8.53 -13.09 -3.65
C ARG A 806 -7.51 -12.18 -2.94
N HIS A 807 -6.26 -12.62 -2.83
CA HIS A 807 -5.16 -11.86 -2.23
C HIS A 807 -4.36 -11.05 -3.25
N ALA A 808 -4.85 -10.83 -4.48
CA ALA A 808 -4.21 -9.99 -5.49
C ALA A 808 -3.86 -8.54 -5.07
N PRO A 809 -4.48 -7.92 -4.05
CA PRO A 809 -3.98 -6.63 -3.56
C PRO A 809 -2.63 -6.70 -2.83
N TYR A 810 -2.25 -7.87 -2.31
CA TYR A 810 -1.04 -8.06 -1.50
C TYR A 810 0.18 -8.40 -2.37
N GLU A 811 1.31 -7.72 -2.11
CA GLU A 811 2.57 -7.87 -2.85
C GLU A 811 3.15 -9.29 -2.80
N ALA A 812 3.07 -9.95 -1.64
CA ALA A 812 3.51 -11.33 -1.45
C ALA A 812 2.79 -12.32 -2.38
N SER A 813 1.51 -12.06 -2.69
CA SER A 813 0.68 -12.90 -3.56
C SER A 813 1.19 -12.93 -5.00
N HIS A 814 1.70 -11.81 -5.50
CA HIS A 814 2.27 -11.72 -6.85
C HIS A 814 3.60 -12.48 -6.95
N LEU A 815 4.44 -12.35 -5.92
CA LEU A 815 5.72 -13.05 -5.84
C LEU A 815 5.52 -14.56 -5.76
N ILE A 816 4.58 -15.03 -4.92
CA ILE A 816 4.30 -16.46 -4.83
C ILE A 816 3.67 -16.96 -6.11
N LEU A 817 2.72 -16.24 -6.72
CA LEU A 817 2.12 -16.62 -8.01
C LEU A 817 3.17 -16.75 -9.11
N TYR A 818 4.05 -15.75 -9.23
CA TYR A 818 5.18 -15.81 -10.14
C TYR A 818 6.05 -17.05 -9.88
N THR A 819 6.42 -17.27 -8.62
CA THR A 819 7.28 -18.40 -8.25
C THR A 819 6.62 -19.74 -8.55
N LEU A 820 5.31 -19.87 -8.30
CA LEU A 820 4.52 -21.08 -8.60
C LEU A 820 4.48 -21.36 -10.10
N LEU A 821 4.06 -20.37 -10.90
CA LEU A 821 3.90 -20.53 -12.35
C LEU A 821 5.24 -20.73 -13.06
N TYR A 822 6.29 -20.05 -12.61
CA TYR A 822 7.61 -20.17 -13.22
C TYR A 822 8.33 -21.46 -12.80
N SER A 823 8.17 -21.91 -11.54
CA SER A 823 8.88 -23.09 -11.03
C SER A 823 8.17 -24.42 -11.32
N ASN A 824 6.85 -24.41 -11.53
CA ASN A 824 6.05 -25.61 -11.81
C ASN A 824 5.31 -25.47 -13.15
N PRO A 825 5.82 -26.08 -14.24
CA PRO A 825 5.18 -26.05 -15.55
C PRO A 825 3.79 -26.69 -15.60
N MET A 826 3.50 -27.70 -14.76
CA MET A 826 2.18 -28.34 -14.71
C MET A 826 1.13 -27.39 -14.13
N MET A 827 1.51 -26.60 -13.13
CA MET A 827 0.64 -25.56 -12.60
C MET A 827 0.37 -24.47 -13.65
N LEU A 828 1.36 -24.10 -14.46
CA LEU A 828 1.16 -23.14 -15.56
C LEU A 828 0.32 -23.72 -16.71
N ASP A 829 0.40 -25.01 -17.00
CA ASP A 829 -0.46 -25.64 -17.99
C ASP A 829 -1.93 -25.69 -17.51
N SER A 830 -2.15 -26.05 -16.24
CA SER A 830 -3.48 -26.00 -15.60
C SER A 830 -4.02 -24.56 -15.51
N ALA A 831 -3.24 -23.64 -14.92
CA ALA A 831 -2.95 -22.29 -15.41
C ALA A 831 -3.67 -21.79 -16.67
N VAL A 832 -3.19 -22.25 -17.81
CA VAL A 832 -3.59 -21.72 -19.12
C VAL A 832 -4.86 -22.38 -19.63
N THR A 833 -5.11 -23.64 -19.26
CA THR A 833 -6.17 -24.48 -19.84
C THR A 833 -7.50 -24.41 -19.07
N ASN A 834 -7.49 -23.96 -17.81
CA ASN A 834 -8.67 -23.95 -16.97
C ASN A 834 -9.68 -22.84 -17.37
N ALA A 835 -10.96 -23.21 -17.40
CA ALA A 835 -12.05 -22.30 -17.75
C ALA A 835 -12.38 -21.28 -16.65
N ASP A 836 -12.09 -21.57 -15.37
CA ASP A 836 -12.35 -20.69 -14.23
C ASP A 836 -11.23 -19.64 -13.99
N MET A 837 -10.31 -19.46 -14.95
CA MET A 837 -9.18 -18.54 -14.85
C MET A 837 -9.56 -17.07 -14.63
N GLU A 838 -10.80 -16.70 -14.95
CA GLU A 838 -11.33 -15.37 -14.65
C GLU A 838 -11.25 -15.03 -13.16
N ARG A 839 -11.36 -16.02 -12.26
CA ARG A 839 -11.24 -15.82 -10.80
C ARG A 839 -9.84 -15.40 -10.37
N LEU A 840 -8.81 -15.81 -11.12
CA LEU A 840 -7.42 -15.43 -10.89
C LEU A 840 -7.07 -14.14 -11.63
N LEU A 841 -7.41 -14.04 -12.91
CA LEU A 841 -6.95 -12.96 -13.79
C LEU A 841 -7.71 -11.66 -13.59
N LEU A 842 -9.03 -11.68 -13.29
CA LEU A 842 -9.79 -10.44 -13.11
C LEU A 842 -9.28 -9.60 -11.93
N PRO A 843 -9.02 -10.17 -10.72
CA PRO A 843 -8.42 -9.42 -9.63
C PRO A 843 -7.03 -8.84 -9.98
N LEU A 844 -6.19 -9.59 -10.70
CA LEU A 844 -4.87 -9.11 -11.13
C LEU A 844 -4.96 -7.94 -12.13
N LEU A 845 -5.89 -8.02 -13.08
CA LEU A 845 -6.16 -6.95 -14.05
C LEU A 845 -6.74 -5.70 -13.39
N GLU A 846 -7.54 -5.87 -12.35
CA GLU A 846 -8.06 -4.76 -11.55
C GLU A 846 -6.95 -4.08 -10.72
N THR A 847 -6.05 -4.85 -10.11
CA THR A 847 -4.84 -4.29 -9.46
C THR A 847 -4.00 -3.49 -10.45
N LEU A 848 -3.82 -4.01 -11.68
CA LEU A 848 -3.06 -3.32 -12.74
C LEU A 848 -3.78 -2.07 -13.27
N TYR A 849 -5.12 -2.09 -13.35
CA TYR A 849 -5.93 -0.92 -13.67
C TYR A 849 -5.70 0.21 -12.66
N HIS A 850 -5.59 -0.15 -11.37
CA HIS A 850 -5.28 0.75 -10.27
C HIS A 850 -3.79 1.00 -10.05
N ALA A 851 -2.94 0.85 -11.07
CA ALA A 851 -1.50 1.10 -10.97
C ALA A 851 -1.11 2.48 -10.37
N ARG A 852 -2.05 3.43 -10.15
CA ARG A 852 -1.80 4.80 -9.61
C ARG A 852 -1.45 4.78 -8.15
N SER A 853 -2.00 3.81 -7.44
CA SER A 853 -1.81 3.60 -6.01
C SER A 853 -0.87 2.42 -5.71
N VAL A 854 -0.24 1.85 -6.73
CA VAL A 854 0.56 0.61 -6.63
C VAL A 854 2.04 0.95 -6.81
N GLU A 855 2.89 0.47 -5.90
CA GLU A 855 4.35 0.64 -5.99
C GLU A 855 4.93 0.02 -7.28
N PRO A 856 5.98 0.62 -7.88
CA PRO A 856 6.58 0.10 -9.12
C PRO A 856 7.02 -1.37 -9.05
N SER A 857 7.59 -1.80 -7.91
CA SER A 857 8.00 -3.20 -7.67
C SER A 857 6.85 -4.20 -7.86
N ARG A 858 5.64 -3.83 -7.44
CA ARG A 858 4.42 -4.64 -7.60
C ARG A 858 3.98 -4.69 -9.06
N LEU A 859 4.13 -3.59 -9.80
CA LEU A 859 3.80 -3.53 -11.22
C LEU A 859 4.71 -4.45 -12.05
N TYR A 860 5.98 -4.58 -11.69
CA TYR A 860 6.91 -5.50 -12.36
C TYR A 860 6.40 -6.94 -12.28
N MET A 861 6.10 -7.43 -11.07
CA MET A 861 5.63 -8.79 -10.88
C MET A 861 4.29 -9.05 -11.58
N LEU A 862 3.35 -8.11 -11.51
CA LEU A 862 2.06 -8.22 -12.19
C LEU A 862 2.18 -8.33 -13.70
N VAL A 863 3.01 -7.48 -14.32
CA VAL A 863 3.21 -7.49 -15.77
C VAL A 863 3.92 -8.78 -16.19
N ILE A 864 4.89 -9.28 -15.43
CA ILE A 864 5.57 -10.56 -15.71
C ILE A 864 4.59 -11.74 -15.62
N VAL A 865 3.76 -11.79 -14.57
CA VAL A 865 2.76 -12.84 -14.41
C VAL A 865 1.81 -12.84 -15.61
N LEU A 866 1.24 -11.68 -15.97
CA LEU A 866 0.35 -11.58 -17.12
C LEU A 866 1.06 -11.87 -18.46
N LEU A 867 2.33 -11.47 -18.61
CA LEU A 867 3.15 -11.82 -19.78
C LEU A 867 3.31 -13.35 -19.88
N THR A 868 3.51 -14.04 -18.75
CA THR A 868 3.64 -15.51 -18.67
C THR A 868 2.37 -16.23 -19.14
N PHE A 869 1.18 -15.64 -18.96
CA PHE A 869 -0.05 -16.15 -19.57
C PHE A 869 -0.11 -15.83 -21.07
N THR A 870 0.14 -14.58 -21.46
CA THR A 870 0.00 -14.15 -22.87
C THR A 870 1.00 -14.79 -23.82
N GLN A 871 2.14 -15.29 -23.34
CA GLN A 871 3.11 -15.98 -24.19
C GLN A 871 2.59 -17.33 -24.75
N ASP A 872 1.54 -17.90 -24.14
CA ASP A 872 0.86 -19.08 -24.68
C ASP A 872 -0.20 -18.71 -25.73
N SER A 873 -0.06 -19.24 -26.94
CA SER A 873 -0.94 -18.91 -28.06
C SER A 873 -2.34 -19.53 -27.95
N THR A 874 -2.49 -20.61 -27.16
CA THR A 874 -3.77 -21.25 -26.89
C THR A 874 -4.58 -20.43 -25.90
N PHE A 875 -3.95 -19.97 -24.82
CA PHE A 875 -4.51 -19.01 -23.88
C PHE A 875 -5.03 -17.77 -24.60
N VAL A 876 -4.19 -17.11 -25.41
CA VAL A 876 -4.58 -15.87 -26.09
C VAL A 876 -5.82 -16.08 -26.97
N ARG A 877 -5.89 -17.20 -27.69
CA ARG A 877 -7.04 -17.54 -28.52
C ARG A 877 -8.30 -17.79 -27.67
N MET A 878 -8.19 -18.51 -26.57
CA MET A 878 -9.29 -18.73 -25.62
C MET A 878 -9.77 -17.41 -25.01
N ALA A 879 -8.84 -16.54 -24.60
CA ALA A 879 -9.12 -15.24 -24.01
C ALA A 879 -9.94 -14.33 -24.95
N HIS A 880 -9.73 -14.40 -26.26
CA HIS A 880 -10.50 -13.61 -27.23
C HIS A 880 -11.82 -14.24 -27.67
N THR A 881 -11.94 -15.58 -27.64
CA THR A 881 -13.04 -16.29 -28.30
C THR A 881 -14.00 -17.03 -27.36
N GLN A 882 -13.56 -17.41 -26.16
CA GLN A 882 -14.32 -18.26 -25.23
C GLN A 882 -14.58 -17.59 -23.89
N LEU A 883 -13.61 -16.81 -23.39
CA LEU A 883 -13.73 -16.12 -22.10
C LEU A 883 -14.36 -14.75 -22.29
N VAL A 884 -15.64 -14.63 -21.96
CA VAL A 884 -16.42 -13.39 -22.09
C VAL A 884 -16.84 -12.94 -20.70
N VAL A 885 -16.37 -11.75 -20.33
CA VAL A 885 -16.68 -11.11 -19.07
C VAL A 885 -17.96 -10.28 -19.26
N PRO A 886 -19.09 -10.67 -18.65
CA PRO A 886 -20.38 -10.05 -18.92
C PRO A 886 -20.46 -8.60 -18.43
N ASN A 887 -19.78 -8.28 -17.33
CA ASN A 887 -19.72 -6.93 -16.77
C ASN A 887 -18.41 -6.71 -16.01
N VAL A 888 -17.67 -5.66 -16.36
CA VAL A 888 -16.46 -5.23 -15.65
C VAL A 888 -16.82 -4.07 -14.72
N SER A 889 -17.30 -4.38 -13.51
CA SER A 889 -17.85 -3.38 -12.58
C SER A 889 -16.85 -2.35 -12.06
N TRP A 890 -15.55 -2.67 -12.10
CA TRP A 890 -14.47 -1.81 -11.62
C TRP A 890 -13.89 -0.89 -12.69
N TYR A 891 -14.23 -1.09 -13.97
CA TYR A 891 -13.81 -0.21 -15.05
C TYR A 891 -14.72 1.03 -15.10
N GLN A 892 -14.20 2.18 -14.67
CA GLN A 892 -15.02 3.37 -14.36
C GLN A 892 -15.31 4.27 -15.57
N GLU A 893 -14.55 4.14 -16.66
CA GLU A 893 -14.63 5.07 -17.78
C GLU A 893 -15.86 4.84 -18.63
N HIS A 894 -16.21 3.57 -18.84
CA HIS A 894 -17.35 3.16 -19.67
C HIS A 894 -17.91 1.82 -19.17
N TYR A 895 -19.21 1.62 -19.31
CA TYR A 895 -19.80 0.30 -19.07
C TYR A 895 -19.29 -0.68 -20.13
N MET A 896 -18.45 -1.64 -19.72
CA MET A 896 -18.00 -2.74 -20.57
C MET A 896 -18.91 -3.93 -20.34
N LEU A 897 -19.79 -4.17 -21.31
CA LEU A 897 -20.66 -5.34 -21.36
C LEU A 897 -20.11 -6.34 -22.38
N ASP A 898 -20.16 -7.62 -22.04
CA ASP A 898 -19.79 -8.74 -22.92
C ASP A 898 -18.40 -8.56 -23.59
N VAL A 899 -17.41 -8.12 -22.80
CA VAL A 899 -16.04 -7.93 -23.28
C VAL A 899 -15.26 -9.24 -23.17
N SER A 900 -14.56 -9.65 -24.22
CA SER A 900 -13.65 -10.80 -24.11
C SER A 900 -12.50 -10.49 -23.15
N LEU A 901 -12.04 -11.49 -22.38
CA LEU A 901 -10.90 -11.31 -21.47
C LEU A 901 -9.67 -10.76 -22.21
N GLY A 902 -9.43 -11.25 -23.44
CA GLY A 902 -8.35 -10.76 -24.30
C GLY A 902 -8.50 -9.27 -24.65
N SER A 903 -9.71 -8.81 -24.99
CA SER A 903 -9.97 -7.38 -25.23
C SER A 903 -9.81 -6.55 -23.97
N LEU A 904 -10.23 -7.05 -22.80
CA LEU A 904 -10.04 -6.39 -21.52
C LEU A 904 -8.54 -6.23 -21.20
N MET A 905 -7.75 -7.30 -21.33
CA MET A 905 -6.30 -7.24 -21.16
C MET A 905 -5.65 -6.22 -22.11
N MET A 906 -6.07 -6.17 -23.38
CA MET A 906 -5.57 -5.16 -24.33
C MET A 906 -5.88 -3.74 -23.88
N VAL A 907 -7.06 -3.47 -23.31
CA VAL A 907 -7.41 -2.17 -22.73
C VAL A 907 -6.50 -1.83 -21.56
N ILE A 908 -6.29 -2.76 -20.63
CA ILE A 908 -5.45 -2.53 -19.44
C ILE A 908 -3.99 -2.27 -19.83
N PHE A 909 -3.40 -3.09 -20.70
CA PHE A 909 -2.03 -2.89 -21.17
C PHE A 909 -1.86 -1.58 -21.96
N THR A 910 -2.82 -1.22 -22.82
CA THR A 910 -2.77 0.05 -23.56
C THR A 910 -2.76 1.24 -22.59
N ARG A 911 -3.54 1.17 -21.50
CA ARG A 911 -3.55 2.20 -20.46
C ARG A 911 -2.27 2.23 -19.65
N LEU A 912 -1.73 1.07 -19.30
CA LEU A 912 -0.45 0.97 -18.61
C LEU A 912 0.68 1.56 -19.45
N ILE A 913 0.72 1.26 -20.75
CA ILE A 913 1.68 1.82 -21.70
C ILE A 913 1.52 3.34 -21.80
N PHE A 914 0.29 3.84 -22.05
CA PHE A 914 0.01 5.27 -22.08
C PHE A 914 0.53 5.97 -20.83
N ARG A 915 0.29 5.35 -19.67
CA ARG A 915 0.71 5.89 -18.40
C ARG A 915 2.22 5.83 -18.20
N ASN A 916 2.85 4.73 -18.58
CA ASN A 916 4.29 4.60 -18.48
C ASN A 916 4.99 5.67 -19.32
N ILE A 917 4.51 5.92 -20.54
CA ILE A 917 5.00 6.99 -21.41
C ILE A 917 4.83 8.38 -20.79
N THR A 918 3.73 8.62 -20.08
CA THR A 918 3.39 9.96 -19.54
C THR A 918 3.92 10.24 -18.14
N HIS A 919 4.12 9.20 -17.30
CA HIS A 919 4.40 9.37 -15.88
C HIS A 919 5.61 8.57 -15.38
N PHE A 920 5.71 7.27 -15.67
CA PHE A 920 6.72 6.40 -15.03
C PHE A 920 8.08 6.43 -15.76
N GLN A 921 8.07 6.50 -17.10
CA GLN A 921 9.25 6.40 -17.97
C GLN A 921 10.15 5.19 -17.67
N ASP A 922 9.54 4.10 -17.22
CA ASP A 922 10.21 2.88 -16.80
C ASP A 922 10.36 1.92 -17.99
N SER A 923 11.60 1.57 -18.35
CA SER A 923 11.89 0.71 -19.49
C SER A 923 11.42 -0.74 -19.28
N PHE A 924 11.42 -1.24 -18.05
CA PHE A 924 11.02 -2.60 -17.71
C PHE A 924 9.52 -2.79 -17.87
N ILE A 925 8.71 -1.90 -17.29
CA ILE A 925 7.24 -1.91 -17.46
C ILE A 925 6.92 -1.74 -18.94
N HIS A 926 7.64 -0.87 -19.63
CA HIS A 926 7.43 -0.62 -21.05
C HIS A 926 7.57 -1.90 -21.88
N LEU A 927 8.73 -2.55 -21.78
CA LEU A 927 9.08 -3.69 -22.61
C LEU A 927 8.13 -4.86 -22.37
N ASN A 928 7.86 -5.19 -21.11
CA ASN A 928 7.01 -6.32 -20.76
C ASN A 928 5.53 -6.05 -21.08
N ALA A 929 5.04 -4.82 -20.92
CA ALA A 929 3.66 -4.47 -21.30
C ALA A 929 3.45 -4.51 -22.83
N PHE A 930 4.42 -4.04 -23.62
CA PHE A 930 4.37 -4.13 -25.08
C PHE A 930 4.48 -5.57 -25.58
N ALA A 931 5.34 -6.38 -24.94
CA ALA A 931 5.44 -7.81 -25.21
C ALA A 931 4.08 -8.51 -25.00
N ALA A 932 3.43 -8.27 -23.86
CA ALA A 932 2.12 -8.83 -23.55
C ALA A 932 1.03 -8.34 -24.52
N LEU A 933 1.00 -7.05 -24.84
CA LEU A 933 0.05 -6.49 -25.81
C LEU A 933 0.24 -7.07 -27.23
N SER A 934 1.50 -7.28 -27.65
CA SER A 934 1.83 -7.88 -28.94
C SER A 934 1.43 -9.35 -29.00
N ASN A 935 1.65 -10.08 -27.90
CA ASN A 935 1.19 -11.46 -27.73
C ASN A 935 -0.35 -11.57 -27.77
N LEU A 936 -1.08 -10.58 -27.27
CA LEU A 936 -2.54 -10.56 -27.36
C LEU A 936 -3.04 -10.29 -28.79
N ALA A 937 -2.34 -9.44 -29.54
CA ALA A 937 -2.76 -8.99 -30.87
C ALA A 937 -2.65 -10.06 -31.98
N ARG A 938 -1.72 -11.02 -31.85
CA ARG A 938 -1.47 -12.08 -32.84
C ARG A 938 -2.65 -13.04 -33.06
N SER A 939 -3.60 -13.11 -32.15
CA SER A 939 -4.82 -13.92 -32.27
C SER A 939 -6.07 -13.15 -31.82
N ALA A 940 -6.02 -11.83 -31.91
CA ALA A 940 -7.12 -10.97 -31.53
C ALA A 940 -8.25 -11.08 -32.56
N GLU A 941 -9.38 -11.62 -32.11
CA GLU A 941 -10.61 -11.74 -32.88
C GLU A 941 -11.73 -11.00 -32.15
N ASN A 942 -12.60 -10.33 -32.91
CA ASN A 942 -13.71 -9.56 -32.37
C ASN A 942 -13.28 -8.54 -31.30
N ILE A 943 -12.17 -7.82 -31.56
CA ILE A 943 -11.65 -6.80 -30.64
C ILE A 943 -12.77 -5.82 -30.25
N HIS A 944 -12.97 -5.67 -28.94
CA HIS A 944 -13.98 -4.76 -28.40
C HIS A 944 -13.70 -3.31 -28.80
N MET A 945 -14.76 -2.49 -28.95
CA MET A 945 -14.63 -1.10 -29.43
C MET A 945 -13.63 -0.26 -28.61
N TYR A 946 -13.60 -0.43 -27.28
CA TYR A 946 -12.69 0.30 -26.40
C TYR A 946 -11.23 -0.14 -26.54
N ALA A 947 -10.97 -1.42 -26.80
CA ALA A 947 -9.62 -1.90 -27.07
C ALA A 947 -9.11 -1.34 -28.41
N ALA A 948 -9.95 -1.39 -29.45
CA ALA A 948 -9.65 -0.83 -30.77
C ALA A 948 -9.40 0.68 -30.72
N GLN A 949 -10.32 1.44 -30.11
CA GLN A 949 -10.18 2.89 -29.94
C GLN A 949 -8.99 3.26 -29.06
N GLY A 950 -8.72 2.48 -28.00
CA GLY A 950 -7.58 2.72 -27.11
C GLY A 950 -6.25 2.66 -27.84
N ILE A 951 -6.01 1.60 -28.63
CA ILE A 951 -4.75 1.40 -29.36
C ILE A 951 -4.59 2.46 -30.46
N VAL A 952 -5.63 2.70 -31.26
CA VAL A 952 -5.59 3.70 -32.33
C VAL A 952 -5.49 5.13 -31.77
N GLY A 953 -6.19 5.40 -30.67
CA GLY A 953 -6.13 6.68 -29.97
C GLY A 953 -4.76 6.97 -29.37
N LEU A 954 -4.06 5.94 -28.88
CA LEU A 954 -2.69 6.07 -28.40
C LEU A 954 -1.71 6.43 -29.52
N ILE A 955 -1.84 5.79 -30.70
CA ILE A 955 -1.06 6.14 -31.90
C ILE A 955 -1.31 7.60 -32.30
N ASP A 956 -2.57 8.02 -32.33
CA ASP A 956 -2.96 9.39 -32.68
C ASP A 956 -2.38 10.43 -31.71
N MET A 957 -2.42 10.14 -30.40
CA MET A 957 -1.82 11.00 -29.38
C MET A 957 -0.31 11.13 -29.59
N LEU A 958 0.40 10.02 -29.78
CA LEU A 958 1.84 10.01 -29.97
C LEU A 958 2.25 10.74 -31.26
N ALA A 959 1.54 10.51 -32.36
CA ALA A 959 1.80 11.17 -33.65
C ALA A 959 1.63 12.69 -33.55
N LYS A 960 0.59 13.17 -32.84
CA LYS A 960 0.38 14.61 -32.60
C LYS A 960 1.46 15.21 -31.70
N ASN A 961 1.90 14.47 -30.68
CA ASN A 961 2.95 14.94 -29.77
C ASN A 961 4.32 14.97 -30.44
N GLU A 962 4.62 14.00 -31.30
CA GLU A 962 5.82 13.98 -32.14
C GLU A 962 5.84 15.20 -33.09
N ALA A 963 4.74 15.48 -33.79
CA ALA A 963 4.64 16.62 -34.70
C ALA A 963 4.78 17.98 -33.97
N LYS A 964 4.24 18.11 -32.76
CA LYS A 964 4.43 19.29 -31.89
C LYS A 964 5.90 19.45 -31.51
N LEU A 965 6.56 18.35 -31.13
CA LEU A 965 7.97 18.33 -30.73
C LEU A 965 8.89 18.74 -31.88
N LEU A 966 8.65 18.22 -33.09
CA LEU A 966 9.34 18.63 -34.31
C LEU A 966 9.24 20.14 -34.57
N THR A 967 8.05 20.72 -34.35
CA THR A 967 7.81 22.16 -34.50
C THR A 967 8.59 22.98 -33.46
N GLN A 968 8.70 22.46 -32.23
CA GLN A 968 9.48 23.08 -31.15
C GLN A 968 11.00 23.02 -31.44
N MET A 969 11.49 21.86 -31.90
CA MET A 969 12.89 21.66 -32.30
C MET A 969 13.29 22.58 -33.48
N GLN A 970 12.40 22.80 -34.45
CA GLN A 970 12.66 23.73 -35.56
C GLN A 970 12.82 25.18 -35.10
N ARG A 971 12.18 25.59 -33.99
CA ARG A 971 12.29 26.94 -33.41
C ARG A 971 13.56 27.13 -32.57
N LEU A 972 14.04 26.07 -31.92
CA LEU A 972 15.19 26.09 -30.99
C LEU A 972 16.57 25.96 -31.67
N LYS A 973 16.62 25.69 -32.98
CA LYS A 973 17.87 25.53 -33.78
C LYS A 973 18.87 26.71 -33.75
N THR A 974 18.62 27.78 -32.99
CA THR A 974 19.49 28.98 -32.94
C THR A 974 20.20 29.26 -31.61
N THR A 975 19.98 28.50 -30.51
CA THR A 975 20.52 28.97 -29.22
C THR A 975 21.12 27.97 -28.22
N ASP A 976 20.87 26.66 -28.23
CA ASP A 976 21.56 25.74 -27.28
C ASP A 976 21.67 24.30 -27.79
N LYS A 977 22.85 23.67 -27.60
CA LYS A 977 23.15 22.30 -28.11
C LYS A 977 22.62 21.17 -27.22
N GLU A 978 22.64 21.33 -25.89
CA GLU A 978 22.24 20.28 -24.95
C GLU A 978 20.73 20.06 -24.92
N GLU A 979 19.92 21.12 -24.93
CA GLU A 979 18.44 20.99 -25.01
C GLU A 979 17.98 20.34 -26.32
N SER A 980 18.70 20.58 -27.42
CA SER A 980 18.42 19.95 -28.71
C SER A 980 18.65 18.44 -28.71
N GLU A 981 19.55 17.92 -27.88
CA GLU A 981 19.88 16.50 -27.80
C GLU A 981 18.81 15.73 -27.00
N VAL A 982 18.35 16.30 -25.88
CA VAL A 982 17.25 15.75 -25.06
C VAL A 982 15.93 15.70 -25.86
N LEU A 983 15.62 16.76 -26.61
CA LEU A 983 14.43 16.80 -27.48
C LEU A 983 14.50 15.74 -28.59
N ALA A 984 15.68 15.52 -29.18
CA ALA A 984 15.87 14.48 -30.20
C ALA A 984 15.68 13.07 -29.62
N GLN A 985 16.16 12.81 -28.40
CA GLN A 985 15.99 11.53 -27.72
C GLN A 985 14.50 11.25 -27.43
N LYS A 986 13.76 12.27 -26.97
CA LYS A 986 12.30 12.19 -26.74
C LYS A 986 11.52 11.96 -28.03
N GLN A 987 11.92 12.60 -29.14
CA GLN A 987 11.33 12.37 -30.46
C GLN A 987 11.54 10.91 -30.90
N SER A 988 12.77 10.40 -30.79
CA SER A 988 13.10 9.02 -31.14
C SER A 988 12.27 8.01 -30.35
N ALA A 989 12.04 8.27 -29.06
CA ALA A 989 11.19 7.42 -28.23
C ALA A 989 9.74 7.37 -28.74
N TYR A 990 9.14 8.53 -29.08
CA TYR A 990 7.79 8.56 -29.65
C TYR A 990 7.69 7.82 -30.99
N VAL A 991 8.67 7.98 -31.87
CA VAL A 991 8.72 7.25 -33.15
C VAL A 991 8.76 5.74 -32.92
N GLU A 992 9.58 5.28 -31.97
CA GLU A 992 9.67 3.85 -31.65
C GLU A 992 8.37 3.33 -31.02
N PHE A 993 7.71 4.09 -30.15
CA PHE A 993 6.41 3.71 -29.58
C PHE A 993 5.31 3.62 -30.64
N ILE A 994 5.30 4.55 -31.59
CA ILE A 994 4.38 4.49 -32.75
C ILE A 994 4.68 3.25 -33.58
N ARG A 995 5.96 2.92 -33.83
CA ARG A 995 6.37 1.71 -34.57
C ARG A 995 5.87 0.43 -33.87
N LEU A 996 6.07 0.30 -32.56
CA LEU A 996 5.60 -0.85 -31.78
C LEU A 996 4.08 -0.99 -31.84
N LEU A 997 3.33 0.10 -31.65
CA LEU A 997 1.86 0.09 -31.74
C LEU A 997 1.35 -0.22 -33.15
N LEU A 998 2.02 0.27 -34.20
CA LEU A 998 1.72 -0.10 -35.58
C LEU A 998 1.95 -1.60 -35.82
N GLY A 999 2.95 -2.20 -35.18
CA GLY A 999 3.18 -3.65 -35.18
C GLY A 999 2.03 -4.44 -34.53
N VAL A 1000 1.52 -3.96 -33.39
CA VAL A 1000 0.35 -4.52 -32.70
C VAL A 1000 -0.90 -4.47 -33.59
N VAL A 1001 -1.20 -3.31 -34.19
CA VAL A 1001 -2.34 -3.15 -35.10
C VAL A 1001 -2.16 -4.01 -36.35
N SER A 1002 -0.97 -4.04 -36.94
CA SER A 1002 -0.67 -4.85 -38.13
C SER A 1002 -0.89 -6.33 -37.89
N SER A 1003 -0.51 -6.84 -36.72
CA SER A 1003 -0.75 -8.23 -36.32
C SER A 1003 -2.24 -8.56 -36.26
N SER A 1004 -3.07 -7.62 -35.81
CA SER A 1004 -4.54 -7.78 -35.73
C SER A 1004 -5.25 -7.63 -37.09
N LEU A 1005 -4.55 -7.16 -38.13
CA LEU A 1005 -5.08 -6.93 -39.49
C LEU A 1005 -4.53 -7.91 -40.54
N LYS A 1006 -3.79 -8.95 -40.13
CA LYS A 1006 -3.35 -10.01 -41.05
C LYS A 1006 -4.57 -10.65 -41.74
N ALA A 1007 -4.39 -11.19 -42.94
CA ALA A 1007 -5.48 -11.64 -43.82
C ALA A 1007 -6.53 -12.55 -43.14
N LYS A 1008 -6.11 -13.41 -42.20
CA LYS A 1008 -7.01 -14.29 -41.43
C LYS A 1008 -7.85 -13.54 -40.38
N LEU A 1009 -7.30 -12.50 -39.76
CA LEU A 1009 -7.92 -11.74 -38.66
C LEU A 1009 -8.64 -10.47 -39.15
N LEU A 1010 -8.23 -9.91 -40.28
CA LEU A 1010 -8.82 -8.70 -40.87
C LEU A 1010 -10.35 -8.72 -40.87
N PRO A 1011 -11.05 -9.74 -41.43
CA PRO A 1011 -12.50 -9.70 -41.47
C PRO A 1011 -13.16 -10.01 -40.10
N ARG A 1012 -12.39 -10.41 -39.08
CA ARG A 1012 -12.87 -10.68 -37.71
C ARG A 1012 -12.76 -9.46 -36.80
N ASN A 1013 -12.20 -8.33 -37.27
CA ASN A 1013 -11.96 -7.14 -36.46
C ASN A 1013 -12.61 -5.86 -37.04
N PRO A 1014 -13.94 -5.82 -37.24
CA PRO A 1014 -14.62 -4.68 -37.84
C PRO A 1014 -14.49 -3.38 -37.01
N GLN A 1015 -14.45 -3.49 -35.68
CA GLN A 1015 -14.30 -2.33 -34.78
C GLN A 1015 -12.91 -1.67 -34.87
N LEU A 1016 -11.87 -2.47 -35.11
CA LEU A 1016 -10.52 -1.95 -35.36
C LEU A 1016 -10.45 -1.23 -36.70
N ILE A 1017 -11.04 -1.80 -37.75
CA ILE A 1017 -11.14 -1.17 -39.07
C ILE A 1017 -11.88 0.17 -38.97
N TYR A 1018 -13.02 0.19 -38.28
CA TYR A 1018 -13.77 1.42 -38.04
C TYR A 1018 -12.94 2.48 -37.30
N SER A 1019 -12.25 2.08 -36.24
CA SER A 1019 -11.40 3.00 -35.45
C SER A 1019 -10.26 3.60 -36.29
N LEU A 1020 -9.68 2.83 -37.21
CA LEU A 1020 -8.66 3.31 -38.14
C LEU A 1020 -9.21 4.33 -39.14
N LEU A 1021 -10.38 4.05 -39.74
CA LEU A 1021 -11.04 4.97 -40.67
C LEU A 1021 -11.44 6.28 -39.99
N HIS A 1022 -11.96 6.22 -38.76
CA HIS A 1022 -12.31 7.39 -37.97
C HIS A 1022 -11.10 8.30 -37.66
N ARG A 1023 -9.87 7.77 -37.75
CA ARG A 1023 -8.61 8.50 -37.57
C ARG A 1023 -7.74 8.50 -38.84
N ALA A 1024 -8.34 8.36 -40.03
CA ALA A 1024 -7.61 8.24 -41.29
C ALA A 1024 -6.59 9.37 -41.52
N ASP A 1025 -6.93 10.62 -41.17
CA ASP A 1025 -6.06 11.80 -41.29
C ASP A 1025 -4.69 11.59 -40.61
N THR A 1026 -4.69 10.99 -39.41
CA THR A 1026 -3.47 10.70 -38.65
C THR A 1026 -2.59 9.71 -39.40
N PHE A 1027 -3.18 8.66 -39.99
CA PHE A 1027 -2.43 7.65 -40.75
C PHE A 1027 -1.95 8.16 -42.10
N THR A 1028 -2.66 9.10 -42.72
CA THR A 1028 -2.20 9.83 -43.91
C THR A 1028 -1.00 10.71 -43.59
N ALA A 1029 -0.99 11.41 -42.44
CA ALA A 1029 0.17 12.17 -41.98
C ALA A 1029 1.38 11.25 -41.71
N LEU A 1030 1.16 10.12 -41.04
CA LEU A 1030 2.20 9.11 -40.80
C LEU A 1030 2.72 8.48 -42.10
N GLN A 1031 1.87 8.38 -43.14
CA GLN A 1031 2.26 7.86 -44.46
C GLN A 1031 3.35 8.70 -45.13
N GLN A 1032 3.36 10.01 -44.87
CA GLN A 1032 4.30 10.97 -45.44
C GLN A 1032 5.62 11.07 -44.64
N HIS A 1033 5.69 10.41 -43.48
CA HIS A 1033 6.83 10.47 -42.57
C HIS A 1033 7.90 9.44 -42.94
N SER A 1034 9.17 9.88 -43.06
CA SER A 1034 10.27 9.06 -43.59
C SER A 1034 10.56 7.79 -42.78
N GLU A 1035 10.45 7.86 -41.45
CA GLU A 1035 10.72 6.72 -40.54
C GLU A 1035 9.72 5.56 -40.68
N PHE A 1036 8.54 5.83 -41.25
CA PHE A 1036 7.48 4.83 -41.43
C PHE A 1036 7.37 4.33 -42.88
N ALA A 1037 8.20 4.80 -43.81
CA ALA A 1037 8.16 4.39 -45.21
C ALA A 1037 8.20 2.85 -45.39
N GLY A 1038 9.01 2.15 -44.59
CA GLY A 1038 9.08 0.68 -44.58
C GLY A 1038 7.79 -0.03 -44.12
N HIS A 1039 6.98 0.61 -43.28
CA HIS A 1039 5.68 0.08 -42.83
C HIS A 1039 4.55 0.45 -43.81
N VAL A 1040 4.69 1.60 -44.49
CA VAL A 1040 3.73 2.12 -45.48
C VAL A 1040 3.72 1.28 -46.75
N HIS A 1041 4.88 0.90 -47.26
CA HIS A 1041 4.99 0.08 -48.47
C HIS A 1041 4.54 -1.36 -48.17
N ASN A 1042 3.31 -1.69 -48.60
CA ASN A 1042 2.65 -3.00 -48.45
C ASN A 1042 2.25 -3.41 -47.01
N GLY A 1043 2.12 -2.46 -46.08
CA GLY A 1043 1.66 -2.74 -44.72
C GLY A 1043 0.16 -3.08 -44.60
N PRO A 1044 -0.25 -3.99 -43.68
CA PRO A 1044 -1.66 -4.32 -43.44
C PRO A 1044 -2.52 -3.11 -43.07
N VAL A 1045 -1.97 -2.14 -42.33
CA VAL A 1045 -2.68 -0.92 -41.89
C VAL A 1045 -3.12 -0.06 -43.07
N TRP A 1046 -2.18 0.36 -43.93
CA TRP A 1046 -2.49 1.24 -45.05
C TRP A 1046 -3.26 0.54 -46.17
N SER A 1047 -3.00 -0.75 -46.42
CA SER A 1047 -3.79 -1.53 -47.37
C SER A 1047 -5.25 -1.71 -46.91
N THR A 1048 -5.47 -1.88 -45.60
CA THR A 1048 -6.81 -1.91 -45.00
C THR A 1048 -7.51 -0.57 -45.13
N LEU A 1049 -6.84 0.54 -44.76
CA LEU A 1049 -7.39 1.90 -44.89
C LEU A 1049 -7.80 2.20 -46.34
N ALA A 1050 -6.91 1.97 -47.30
CA ALA A 1050 -7.19 2.23 -48.71
C ALA A 1050 -8.37 1.40 -49.24
N ARG A 1051 -8.45 0.12 -48.85
CA ARG A 1051 -9.55 -0.77 -49.25
C ARG A 1051 -10.88 -0.30 -48.69
N PHE A 1052 -10.96 -0.11 -47.37
CA PHE A 1052 -12.24 0.17 -46.73
C PHE A 1052 -12.70 1.62 -46.95
N GLN A 1053 -11.79 2.58 -47.17
CA GLN A 1053 -12.16 3.92 -47.63
C GLN A 1053 -12.86 3.84 -49.00
N ALA A 1054 -12.30 3.09 -49.97
CA ALA A 1054 -12.93 2.91 -51.27
C ALA A 1054 -14.30 2.20 -51.19
N VAL A 1055 -14.48 1.27 -50.23
CA VAL A 1055 -15.76 0.59 -49.98
C VAL A 1055 -16.81 1.54 -49.42
N VAL A 1056 -16.42 2.43 -48.50
CA VAL A 1056 -17.31 3.47 -47.97
C VAL A 1056 -17.66 4.43 -49.11
N ASP A 1057 -16.68 5.02 -49.78
CA ASP A 1057 -16.88 5.99 -50.87
C ASP A 1057 -17.77 5.44 -52.00
N ALA A 1058 -17.66 4.15 -52.32
CA ALA A 1058 -18.48 3.51 -53.37
C ALA A 1058 -19.96 3.32 -52.99
N LYS A 1059 -20.29 3.32 -51.69
CA LYS A 1059 -21.65 3.09 -51.17
C LYS A 1059 -22.35 4.37 -50.72
N THR A 1060 -21.69 5.52 -50.84
CA THR A 1060 -22.12 6.78 -50.22
C THR A 1060 -22.10 7.92 -51.24
N SER A 1061 -23.15 8.73 -51.30
CA SER A 1061 -23.16 9.97 -52.09
C SER A 1061 -22.41 11.09 -51.35
N PRO A 1062 -21.73 12.04 -52.03
CA PRO A 1062 -21.06 13.16 -51.37
C PRO A 1062 -21.95 14.08 -50.52
N ASP A 1063 -23.28 14.00 -50.66
CA ASP A 1063 -24.26 14.75 -49.85
C ASP A 1063 -24.85 13.95 -48.67
N ASP A 1064 -24.50 12.67 -48.50
CA ASP A 1064 -25.05 11.83 -47.43
C ASP A 1064 -24.29 12.03 -46.10
N ALA A 1065 -24.98 12.55 -45.09
CA ALA A 1065 -24.48 12.55 -43.71
C ALA A 1065 -24.71 11.17 -43.08
N LEU A 1066 -23.69 10.31 -43.13
CA LEU A 1066 -23.75 8.97 -42.54
C LEU A 1066 -23.50 9.03 -41.03
N ASP A 1067 -24.30 8.29 -40.28
CA ASP A 1067 -24.06 8.06 -38.86
C ASP A 1067 -23.02 6.93 -38.66
N ALA A 1068 -22.38 6.90 -37.49
CA ALA A 1068 -21.34 5.93 -37.11
C ALA A 1068 -21.78 4.47 -37.31
N ASP A 1069 -23.03 4.16 -36.95
CA ASP A 1069 -23.61 2.81 -37.09
C ASP A 1069 -23.75 2.40 -38.56
N GLN A 1070 -24.06 3.34 -39.47
CA GLN A 1070 -24.20 3.06 -40.89
C GLN A 1070 -22.86 2.71 -41.53
N VAL A 1071 -21.79 3.43 -41.14
CA VAL A 1071 -20.42 3.14 -41.57
C VAL A 1071 -19.97 1.77 -41.06
N LEU A 1072 -20.28 1.44 -39.80
CA LEU A 1072 -19.93 0.14 -39.21
C LEU A 1072 -20.67 -1.01 -39.90
N GLU A 1073 -21.93 -0.85 -40.30
CA GLU A 1073 -22.68 -1.84 -41.08
C GLU A 1073 -22.09 -2.05 -42.47
N ILE A 1074 -21.63 -0.98 -43.14
CA ILE A 1074 -20.91 -1.09 -44.42
C ILE A 1074 -19.63 -1.92 -44.26
N ILE A 1075 -18.84 -1.66 -43.21
CA ILE A 1075 -17.62 -2.39 -42.89
C ILE A 1075 -17.93 -3.86 -42.61
N ARG A 1076 -18.92 -4.14 -41.75
CA ARG A 1076 -19.37 -5.50 -41.42
C ARG A 1076 -19.79 -6.27 -42.68
N GLY A 1077 -20.55 -5.65 -43.58
CA GLY A 1077 -20.97 -6.27 -44.84
C GLY A 1077 -19.80 -6.66 -45.75
N GLU A 1078 -18.75 -5.84 -45.81
CA GLU A 1078 -17.52 -6.16 -46.55
C GLU A 1078 -16.70 -7.26 -45.86
N CYS A 1079 -16.58 -7.23 -44.53
CA CYS A 1079 -15.94 -8.29 -43.74
C CYS A 1079 -16.62 -9.66 -43.94
N VAL A 1080 -17.96 -9.70 -43.97
CA VAL A 1080 -18.73 -10.91 -44.28
C VAL A 1080 -18.44 -11.41 -45.71
N SER A 1081 -18.37 -10.49 -46.67
CA SER A 1081 -18.04 -10.82 -48.07
C SER A 1081 -16.63 -11.40 -48.21
N LEU A 1082 -15.67 -10.85 -47.45
CA LEU A 1082 -14.30 -11.37 -47.35
C LEU A 1082 -14.25 -12.79 -46.77
N LEU A 1083 -14.96 -13.05 -45.67
CA LEU A 1083 -15.05 -14.39 -45.07
C LEU A 1083 -15.67 -15.40 -46.04
N ALA A 1084 -16.73 -15.00 -46.75
CA ALA A 1084 -17.37 -15.81 -47.76
C ALA A 1084 -16.41 -16.13 -48.92
N ALA A 1085 -15.66 -15.15 -49.41
CA ALA A 1085 -14.66 -15.33 -50.48
C ALA A 1085 -13.51 -16.25 -50.05
N SER A 1086 -13.00 -16.11 -48.83
CA SER A 1086 -11.97 -17.00 -48.27
C SER A 1086 -12.47 -18.44 -48.14
N SER A 1087 -13.75 -18.64 -47.79
CA SER A 1087 -14.35 -19.98 -47.70
C SER A 1087 -14.65 -20.62 -49.07
N ALA A 1088 -14.93 -19.80 -50.09
CA ALA A 1088 -15.17 -20.24 -51.47
C ALA A 1088 -13.87 -20.60 -52.21
N GLY A 1089 -12.77 -19.86 -51.98
CA GLY A 1089 -11.46 -20.14 -52.56
C GLY A 1089 -10.84 -21.48 -52.15
N LEU A 1090 -11.19 -22.00 -50.96
CA LEU A 1090 -10.80 -23.35 -50.52
C LEU A 1090 -11.54 -24.48 -51.27
N ARG A 1091 -12.68 -24.19 -51.92
CA ARG A 1091 -13.49 -25.20 -52.62
C ARG A 1091 -13.15 -25.35 -54.12
N THR A 1092 -12.37 -24.43 -54.68
CA THR A 1092 -12.07 -24.40 -56.14
C THR A 1092 -10.58 -24.39 -56.51
N GLY A 1093 -9.66 -24.46 -55.54
CA GLY A 1093 -8.21 -24.45 -55.78
C GLY A 1093 -7.54 -25.79 -55.55
N GLY A 1094 -7.25 -26.51 -56.64
CA GLY A 1094 -6.36 -27.69 -56.62
C GLY A 1094 -4.94 -27.34 -56.18
N ALA A 1095 -4.27 -28.34 -55.62
CA ALA A 1095 -2.92 -28.31 -55.07
C ALA A 1095 -1.92 -27.47 -55.89
N SER A 1096 -1.48 -26.35 -55.32
CA SER A 1096 -0.20 -25.74 -55.66
C SER A 1096 0.54 -25.46 -54.36
N LYS A 1097 1.52 -26.32 -54.06
CA LYS A 1097 2.47 -26.15 -52.96
C LYS A 1097 3.41 -24.98 -53.30
N SER A 1098 3.10 -23.76 -52.85
CA SER A 1098 4.15 -22.73 -52.74
C SER A 1098 4.94 -23.00 -51.47
N LYS A 1099 6.16 -23.47 -51.68
CA LYS A 1099 7.13 -23.83 -50.65
C LYS A 1099 7.94 -22.59 -50.31
N THR A 1100 7.45 -21.72 -49.44
CA THR A 1100 8.23 -20.62 -48.83
C THR A 1100 7.60 -20.20 -47.50
N SER A 1101 8.48 -20.01 -46.51
CA SER A 1101 8.29 -19.67 -45.10
C SER A 1101 7.66 -20.75 -44.21
N VAL A 1102 8.55 -21.49 -43.53
CA VAL A 1102 8.32 -22.02 -42.17
C VAL A 1102 7.58 -20.97 -41.33
N ASP A 1103 6.69 -21.43 -40.45
CA ASP A 1103 5.79 -20.68 -39.57
C ASP A 1103 6.48 -19.57 -38.71
N ASP A 1104 6.93 -18.49 -39.35
CA ASP A 1104 7.43 -17.27 -38.70
C ASP A 1104 6.29 -16.49 -38.00
N ASP A 1105 5.05 -16.93 -38.20
CA ASP A 1105 3.84 -16.34 -37.61
C ASP A 1105 3.64 -16.70 -36.12
N ASP A 1106 4.48 -17.57 -35.53
CA ASP A 1106 4.33 -18.07 -34.14
C ASP A 1106 5.39 -17.59 -33.14
N ALA A 1107 6.22 -16.61 -33.51
CA ALA A 1107 7.11 -15.95 -32.55
C ALA A 1107 6.28 -15.16 -31.51
N SER A 1108 6.29 -15.64 -30.26
CA SER A 1108 5.74 -14.96 -29.08
C SER A 1108 6.87 -14.29 -28.28
N TYR A 1109 6.60 -13.13 -27.69
CA TYR A 1109 7.50 -12.59 -26.67
C TYR A 1109 7.40 -13.43 -25.40
N ARG A 1110 8.55 -13.79 -24.83
CA ARG A 1110 8.64 -14.58 -23.60
C ARG A 1110 9.42 -13.79 -22.57
N TYR A 1111 9.04 -13.95 -21.30
CA TYR A 1111 9.84 -13.44 -20.21
C TYR A 1111 11.10 -14.31 -20.04
N GLU A 1112 12.25 -13.66 -19.93
CA GLU A 1112 13.52 -14.28 -19.60
C GLU A 1112 14.00 -13.68 -18.27
N GLU A 1113 14.22 -14.55 -17.28
CA GLU A 1113 14.72 -14.12 -15.97
C GLU A 1113 16.22 -13.80 -16.07
N GLU A 1114 16.69 -12.80 -15.32
CA GLU A 1114 18.12 -12.48 -15.26
C GLU A 1114 18.94 -13.66 -14.68
N ALA A 1115 20.26 -13.66 -14.91
CA ALA A 1115 21.14 -14.75 -14.50
C ALA A 1115 21.16 -14.98 -12.98
N ASP A 1116 21.19 -13.90 -12.18
CA ASP A 1116 21.33 -13.93 -10.73
C ASP A 1116 20.15 -13.25 -10.01
N PRO A 1117 18.91 -13.77 -10.16
CA PRO A 1117 17.70 -13.09 -9.72
C PRO A 1117 17.58 -13.00 -8.19
N GLU A 1118 18.31 -13.84 -7.45
CA GLU A 1118 18.37 -13.82 -6.00
C GLU A 1118 18.97 -12.52 -5.43
N GLN A 1119 19.83 -11.82 -6.18
CA GLN A 1119 20.37 -10.52 -5.78
C GLN A 1119 19.28 -9.45 -5.61
N PHE A 1120 18.17 -9.59 -6.34
CA PHE A 1120 17.00 -8.74 -6.19
C PHE A 1120 15.96 -9.36 -5.25
N PHE A 1121 15.56 -10.61 -5.49
CA PHE A 1121 14.43 -11.22 -4.78
C PHE A 1121 14.72 -11.42 -3.29
N VAL A 1122 15.93 -11.85 -2.90
CA VAL A 1122 16.22 -12.13 -1.49
C VAL A 1122 16.15 -10.84 -0.66
N PRO A 1123 16.87 -9.75 -0.98
CA PRO A 1123 16.72 -8.47 -0.28
C PRO A 1123 15.28 -7.94 -0.24
N TYR A 1124 14.56 -8.07 -1.36
CA TYR A 1124 13.20 -7.57 -1.49
C TYR A 1124 12.20 -8.37 -0.64
N ILE A 1125 12.34 -9.70 -0.56
CA ILE A 1125 11.52 -10.54 0.34
C ILE A 1125 11.80 -10.19 1.81
N TRP A 1126 13.06 -9.93 2.18
CA TRP A 1126 13.38 -9.51 3.55
C TRP A 1126 12.87 -8.10 3.88
N LYS A 1127 12.79 -7.19 2.90
CA LYS A 1127 12.10 -5.90 3.04
C LYS A 1127 10.63 -6.13 3.37
N LEU A 1128 9.97 -7.02 2.62
CA LEU A 1128 8.58 -7.37 2.82
C LEU A 1128 8.33 -8.03 4.19
N ILE A 1129 9.22 -8.93 4.61
CA ILE A 1129 9.16 -9.55 5.93
C ILE A 1129 9.25 -8.48 7.01
N GLN A 1130 10.23 -7.57 6.93
CA GLN A 1130 10.42 -6.49 7.90
C GLN A 1130 9.16 -5.61 8.03
N GLU A 1131 8.55 -5.22 6.91
CA GLU A 1131 7.34 -4.39 6.88
C GLU A 1131 6.11 -5.11 7.44
N GLN A 1132 5.97 -6.41 7.17
CA GLN A 1132 4.81 -7.20 7.58
C GLN A 1132 4.96 -7.82 8.98
N THR A 1133 6.15 -7.78 9.60
CA THR A 1133 6.44 -8.35 10.94
C THR A 1133 6.92 -7.29 11.97
N PRO A 1134 6.23 -6.14 12.16
CA PRO A 1134 6.63 -5.17 13.18
C PRO A 1134 6.58 -5.75 14.61
N ASP A 1135 5.82 -6.82 14.84
CA ASP A 1135 5.80 -7.59 16.09
C ASP A 1135 7.14 -8.27 16.45
N PHE A 1136 8.09 -8.34 15.52
CA PHE A 1136 9.44 -8.87 15.81
C PHE A 1136 10.36 -7.80 16.42
N CYS A 1137 9.97 -6.52 16.38
CA CYS A 1137 10.76 -5.39 16.87
C CYS A 1137 12.19 -5.40 16.29
N TRP A 1138 12.29 -5.38 14.96
CA TRP A 1138 13.54 -5.33 14.21
C TRP A 1138 14.39 -4.09 14.57
N LYS A 1139 15.71 -4.27 14.73
CA LYS A 1139 16.68 -3.17 14.73
C LYS A 1139 17.00 -2.75 13.30
N ILE A 1140 16.20 -1.82 12.78
CA ILE A 1140 16.30 -1.30 11.41
C ILE A 1140 17.68 -0.67 11.15
N ASP A 1141 18.30 -0.09 12.18
CA ASP A 1141 19.65 0.47 12.17
C ASP A 1141 20.79 -0.57 12.00
N LYS A 1142 20.46 -1.86 11.96
CA LYS A 1142 21.43 -2.93 11.70
C LYS A 1142 21.13 -3.72 10.44
N ILE A 1143 20.01 -3.44 9.76
CA ILE A 1143 19.57 -4.16 8.57
C ILE A 1143 20.05 -3.40 7.33
N THR A 1144 20.69 -4.11 6.40
CA THR A 1144 21.05 -3.55 5.09
C THR A 1144 20.67 -4.57 4.02
N LEU A 1145 19.60 -4.26 3.30
CA LEU A 1145 19.03 -5.15 2.28
C LEU A 1145 19.60 -4.83 0.89
N PHE A 1146 19.64 -3.56 0.52
CA PHE A 1146 20.21 -3.10 -0.75
C PHE A 1146 21.52 -2.36 -0.50
N VAL A 1147 22.58 -2.73 -1.22
CA VAL A 1147 23.86 -2.01 -1.17
C VAL A 1147 23.69 -0.66 -1.88
N PRO A 1148 24.03 0.49 -1.28
CA PRO A 1148 23.95 1.78 -1.95
C PRO A 1148 24.82 1.78 -3.22
N SER A 1149 24.26 2.28 -4.33
CA SER A 1149 24.78 2.23 -5.71
C SER A 1149 26.08 3.03 -5.97
N GLY A 1150 27.03 3.04 -5.03
CA GLY A 1150 28.24 3.85 -5.06
C GLY A 1150 29.56 3.11 -4.82
N GLN A 1151 29.58 1.77 -4.72
CA GLN A 1151 30.80 1.02 -4.40
C GLN A 1151 31.19 -0.13 -5.35
N TYR A 1152 30.57 -0.23 -6.52
CA TYR A 1152 31.17 -1.00 -7.62
C TYR A 1152 31.93 -0.05 -8.55
N ARG A 1153 33.22 0.09 -8.28
CA ARG A 1153 34.22 0.59 -9.22
C ARG A 1153 35.30 -0.45 -9.43
#